data_AF-A0A7C2WLI8-F1
#
_entry.id   AF-A0A7C2WLI8-F1
#
_cell.length_a   1.000
_cell.length_b   1.000
_cell.length_c   1.000
_cell.angle_alpha   90.00
_cell.angle_beta   90.00
_cell.angle_gamma   90.00
#
_symmetry.space_group_name_H-M   'P 1'
#
loop_
_entity.id
_entity.type
_entity.pdbx_description
1 polymer ?
#
loop_
_entity_poly.entity_id
_entity_poly.type
_entity_poly.pdbx_seq_one_letter_code
_entity_poly.pdbx_strand_id
1 'polypeptide(L)'
;MRLSPDPACKVQREYGSKMKKMSLEKIIKNETGQVMIMVLILLVVGSLIITPLLAYVSTGLNVGREVYEEKMDSFYAADSGVEDALWQIKYDKLTELFEYDTPAYDPYAYYEYSSSNQWDYYLSEPINGDSVNVTIGNSWIPQITPIPDEDEARLIIEGIDNEPPKLIIVGSVSGTSEYQIKIYYYKEDTDDPLEVESLGIWLPPGFNYDVDGQEEDDFEAYLEANFPGDYSRKITTHNGGEAVVWTFSPAVLFTDLPEVNPQDQPMESIITFQFTGPLGQSPGAVSWIDTNLDLSGGADITYTWDADIKVYKITSTATDTTTDKQTIVEAYTAKCELRKLGSAIGGEYRAAGATLMIDENPWHKPPIRDTLLGASSVEVDDIPVDAEVEKAYLYWSAWLADTGEEILFWDYCTDLDNGNWDYGSDWHESGSSTAFYAHHDGGGRELKMENTLDLHAYEPETVTASWRNWTYRSWPQGSDDCLQYGFYDNGSSSWDWYSDLGICGNIGTSPVNYTVTVPDTYLTSTFKIGFRIQSYSDDNEYIYIDNVKISVQTGTIADTSAIFKIDGDQVYFDEGGVPTKGAEEITASEWSLLENEPGEYSYSCYLDVTQLVRTFSDEGDNGNYPGNATYIVGGVDGDTGNEWSYAAWSLIIIYSSPETHGHQLYLYDDFIYSGMNCNVDFDGDGEEGGTISGFLVPEPIRDPDTGEIIEENAAKLTCFVGEGDDYYNDDYLKFNGTRLSDGKTKWDVWNSWSLGMSEDGIDIDTFYVTWASDLLKPEDTSAQVDLPTETDSWNLVYIILSFRSATTTGGTMTYLVRG
;
A
#
# COMPACT_ATOMS: atom_id res chain seq x y z
N MET A 1 31.96 9.69 -44.87
CA MET A 1 32.92 9.00 -45.76
C MET A 1 32.10 8.29 -46.84
N ARG A 2 32.16 8.75 -48.10
CA ARG A 2 31.41 8.15 -49.23
C ARG A 2 32.17 6.92 -49.73
N LEU A 3 31.53 5.77 -49.81
CA LEU A 3 32.00 4.66 -50.65
C LEU A 3 30.86 4.11 -51.51
N SER A 4 31.21 4.06 -52.80
CA SER A 4 30.48 3.66 -54.00
C SER A 4 30.10 2.18 -54.02
N PRO A 5 29.04 1.78 -54.77
CA PRO A 5 28.94 0.43 -55.30
C PRO A 5 29.74 0.33 -56.62
N ASP A 6 30.49 -0.74 -56.80
CA ASP A 6 31.17 -1.06 -58.07
C ASP A 6 30.44 -2.25 -58.75
N PRO A 7 30.08 -2.15 -60.04
CA PRO A 7 29.46 -3.23 -60.80
C PRO A 7 30.49 -3.91 -61.72
N ALA A 8 30.77 -5.21 -61.53
CA ALA A 8 31.47 -5.99 -62.55
C ALA A 8 31.27 -7.50 -62.40
N CYS A 9 30.47 -8.10 -63.29
CA CYS A 9 30.83 -9.39 -63.89
C CYS A 9 30.20 -9.54 -65.28
N LYS A 10 30.97 -9.14 -66.30
CA LYS A 10 30.76 -9.48 -67.72
C LYS A 10 31.78 -10.56 -68.08
N VAL A 11 31.35 -11.76 -68.46
CA VAL A 11 32.04 -12.59 -69.48
C VAL A 11 31.02 -13.43 -70.26
N GLN A 12 30.85 -13.02 -71.53
CA GLN A 12 30.63 -13.78 -72.77
C GLN A 12 30.02 -15.19 -72.75
N ARG A 13 28.96 -15.37 -73.56
CA ARG A 13 28.91 -16.38 -74.64
C ARG A 13 27.94 -15.96 -75.75
N GLU A 14 28.47 -15.28 -76.77
CA GLU A 14 27.91 -15.33 -78.12
C GLU A 14 28.20 -16.71 -78.71
N TYR A 15 27.19 -17.41 -79.23
CA TYR A 15 27.22 -18.19 -80.47
C TYR A 15 25.83 -18.80 -80.69
N GLY A 16 25.17 -18.50 -81.81
CA GLY A 16 24.11 -19.39 -82.34
C GLY A 16 22.80 -18.78 -82.85
N SER A 17 22.66 -17.45 -83.01
CA SER A 17 21.49 -16.89 -83.71
C SER A 17 21.70 -16.89 -85.23
N LYS A 18 21.61 -18.05 -85.88
CA LYS A 18 21.26 -18.22 -87.31
C LYS A 18 21.36 -19.70 -87.71
N MET A 19 20.34 -20.49 -87.41
CA MET A 19 19.89 -21.62 -88.25
C MET A 19 18.74 -22.33 -87.55
N LYS A 20 17.50 -22.07 -87.99
CA LYS A 20 16.39 -23.06 -88.08
C LYS A 20 15.02 -22.48 -88.48
N LYS A 21 14.97 -21.38 -89.24
CA LYS A 21 13.72 -20.93 -89.89
C LYS A 21 13.37 -21.66 -91.20
N MET A 22 14.08 -22.74 -91.56
CA MET A 22 13.89 -23.44 -92.85
C MET A 22 13.60 -24.95 -92.78
N SER A 23 13.21 -25.52 -91.63
CA SER A 23 12.87 -26.94 -91.56
C SER A 23 11.46 -27.29 -91.06
N LEU A 24 10.62 -26.33 -90.67
CA LEU A 24 9.22 -26.61 -90.31
C LEU A 24 8.28 -26.64 -91.52
N GLU A 25 8.56 -25.87 -92.58
CA GLU A 25 7.67 -25.78 -93.75
C GLU A 25 7.71 -27.03 -94.66
N LYS A 26 8.69 -27.93 -94.47
CA LYS A 26 8.77 -29.20 -95.22
C LYS A 26 8.08 -30.38 -94.55
N ILE A 27 7.70 -30.28 -93.27
CA ILE A 27 7.00 -31.36 -92.55
C ILE A 27 5.47 -31.29 -92.77
N ILE A 28 4.94 -30.12 -93.12
CA ILE A 28 3.48 -29.88 -93.22
C ILE A 28 2.85 -30.44 -94.52
N LYS A 29 3.63 -30.91 -95.51
CA LYS A 29 3.10 -31.22 -96.85
C LYS A 29 2.81 -32.69 -97.18
N ASN A 30 2.95 -33.64 -96.24
CA ASN A 30 2.68 -35.07 -96.52
C ASN A 30 2.08 -35.85 -95.33
N GLU A 31 1.27 -35.22 -94.48
CA GLU A 31 0.65 -35.93 -93.34
C GLU A 31 -0.81 -36.32 -93.62
N THR A 32 -0.99 -37.38 -94.41
CA THR A 32 -2.23 -38.16 -94.39
C THR A 32 -2.10 -39.28 -93.36
N GLY A 33 -2.45 -38.99 -92.11
CA GLY A 33 -2.76 -40.00 -91.07
C GLY A 33 -1.92 -40.00 -89.78
N GLN A 34 -0.72 -39.41 -89.76
CA GLN A 34 0.18 -39.50 -88.58
C GLN A 34 -0.01 -38.36 -87.55
N VAL A 35 -0.38 -37.13 -87.94
CA VAL A 35 -0.74 -36.05 -87.01
C VAL A 35 -1.79 -36.51 -86.00
N MET A 36 -2.84 -37.22 -86.44
CA MET A 36 -3.91 -37.65 -85.55
C MET A 36 -3.40 -38.60 -84.46
N ILE A 37 -2.46 -39.48 -84.79
CA ILE A 37 -1.85 -40.40 -83.82
C ILE A 37 -0.93 -39.63 -82.85
N MET A 38 -0.13 -38.67 -83.33
CA MET A 38 0.70 -37.83 -82.45
C MET A 38 -0.14 -36.95 -81.53
N VAL A 39 -1.24 -36.39 -82.03
CA VAL A 39 -2.20 -35.60 -81.22
C VAL A 39 -2.89 -36.51 -80.19
N LEU A 40 -3.27 -37.73 -80.54
CA LEU A 40 -3.84 -38.70 -79.60
C LEU A 40 -2.82 -39.12 -78.52
N ILE A 41 -1.56 -39.36 -78.87
CA ILE A 41 -0.50 -39.67 -77.90
C ILE A 41 -0.24 -38.48 -76.98
N LEU A 42 -0.17 -37.26 -77.52
CA LEU A 42 -0.02 -36.03 -76.72
C LEU A 42 -1.23 -35.80 -75.80
N LEU A 43 -2.44 -36.10 -76.24
CA LEU A 43 -3.65 -36.03 -75.41
C LEU A 43 -3.62 -37.05 -74.28
N VAL A 44 -3.22 -38.29 -74.56
CA VAL A 44 -3.10 -39.36 -73.55
C VAL A 44 -1.99 -39.01 -72.55
N VAL A 45 -0.80 -38.64 -73.00
CA VAL A 45 0.31 -38.22 -72.14
C VAL A 45 -0.05 -36.96 -71.35
N GLY A 46 -0.69 -35.98 -71.98
CA GLY A 46 -1.21 -34.79 -71.31
C GLY A 46 -2.21 -35.14 -70.22
N SER A 47 -3.18 -36.02 -70.50
CA SER A 47 -4.16 -36.46 -69.49
C SER A 47 -3.53 -37.24 -68.33
N LEU A 48 -2.51 -38.06 -68.61
CA LEU A 48 -1.76 -38.84 -67.61
C LEU A 48 -0.88 -37.96 -66.72
N ILE A 49 -0.45 -36.78 -67.20
CA ILE A 49 0.37 -35.83 -66.42
C ILE A 49 -0.50 -34.81 -65.69
N ILE A 50 -1.51 -34.24 -66.35
CA ILE A 50 -2.34 -33.15 -65.81
C ILE A 50 -3.18 -33.63 -64.63
N THR A 51 -3.75 -34.84 -64.71
CA THR A 51 -4.62 -35.37 -63.64
C THR A 51 -3.90 -35.53 -62.30
N PRO A 52 -2.75 -36.23 -62.20
CA PRO A 52 -2.01 -36.32 -60.94
C PRO A 52 -1.43 -34.97 -60.48
N LEU A 53 -1.11 -34.04 -61.39
CA LEU A 53 -0.62 -32.71 -61.02
C LEU A 53 -1.73 -31.84 -60.41
N LEU A 54 -2.95 -31.89 -60.95
CA LEU A 54 -4.14 -31.26 -60.35
C LEU A 54 -4.49 -31.88 -59.00
N ALA A 55 -4.37 -33.21 -58.87
CA ALA A 55 -4.56 -33.88 -57.59
C ALA A 55 -3.53 -33.40 -56.56
N TYR A 56 -2.25 -33.26 -56.95
CA TYR A 56 -1.19 -32.76 -56.08
C TYR A 56 -1.41 -31.29 -55.66
N VAL A 57 -1.86 -30.45 -56.59
CA VAL A 57 -2.23 -29.05 -56.28
C VAL A 57 -3.43 -29.00 -55.33
N SER A 58 -4.44 -29.86 -55.53
CA SER A 58 -5.59 -29.95 -54.63
C SER A 58 -5.19 -30.42 -53.23
N THR A 59 -4.33 -31.42 -53.12
CA THR A 59 -3.80 -31.85 -51.81
C THR A 59 -2.96 -30.75 -51.17
N GLY A 60 -2.13 -30.05 -51.94
CA GLY A 60 -1.33 -28.92 -51.43
C GLY A 60 -2.19 -27.75 -50.93
N LEU A 61 -3.29 -27.43 -51.64
CA LEU A 61 -4.23 -26.40 -51.22
C LEU A 61 -5.04 -26.83 -50.00
N ASN A 62 -5.49 -28.09 -49.92
CA ASN A 62 -6.20 -28.59 -48.75
C ASN A 62 -5.28 -28.65 -47.53
N VAL A 63 -4.02 -29.10 -47.68
CA VAL A 63 -3.05 -29.09 -46.57
C VAL A 63 -2.69 -27.66 -46.17
N GLY A 64 -2.53 -26.74 -47.13
CA GLY A 64 -2.27 -25.33 -46.84
C GLY A 64 -3.42 -24.69 -46.05
N ARG A 65 -4.65 -24.88 -46.51
CA ARG A 65 -5.84 -24.28 -45.89
C ARG A 65 -6.27 -24.99 -44.61
N GLU A 66 -6.52 -26.29 -44.65
CA GLU A 66 -7.07 -27.03 -43.50
C GLU A 66 -6.04 -27.31 -42.40
N VAL A 67 -4.73 -27.33 -42.70
CA VAL A 67 -3.72 -27.71 -41.69
C VAL A 67 -2.90 -26.52 -41.22
N TYR A 68 -2.55 -25.58 -42.10
CA TYR A 68 -1.76 -24.43 -41.70
C TYR A 68 -2.63 -23.22 -41.34
N GLU A 69 -3.58 -22.83 -42.18
CA GLU A 69 -4.45 -21.67 -41.88
C GLU A 69 -5.35 -21.95 -40.66
N GLU A 70 -6.11 -23.05 -40.65
CA GLU A 70 -6.99 -23.39 -39.51
C GLU A 70 -6.21 -23.51 -38.18
N LYS A 71 -5.04 -24.15 -38.18
CA LYS A 71 -4.24 -24.26 -36.95
C LYS A 71 -3.68 -22.91 -36.51
N MET A 72 -3.21 -22.10 -37.46
CA MET A 72 -2.65 -20.79 -37.16
C MET A 72 -3.73 -19.87 -36.59
N ASP A 73 -4.92 -19.87 -37.20
CA ASP A 73 -6.07 -19.08 -36.75
C ASP A 73 -6.50 -19.47 -35.33
N SER A 74 -6.52 -20.78 -35.04
CA SER A 74 -6.82 -21.31 -33.70
C SER A 74 -5.73 -21.02 -32.67
N PHE A 75 -4.45 -21.01 -33.08
CA PHE A 75 -3.36 -20.54 -32.23
C PHE A 75 -3.49 -19.05 -31.92
N TYR A 76 -3.78 -18.21 -32.90
CA TYR A 76 -4.01 -16.77 -32.67
C TYR A 76 -5.21 -16.53 -31.75
N ALA A 77 -6.27 -17.32 -31.87
CA ALA A 77 -7.43 -17.23 -30.99
C ALA A 77 -7.05 -17.60 -29.54
N ALA A 78 -6.30 -18.69 -29.34
CA ALA A 78 -5.85 -19.08 -28.01
C ALA A 78 -4.87 -18.04 -27.41
N ASP A 79 -3.93 -17.53 -28.21
CA ASP A 79 -2.99 -16.48 -27.82
C ASP A 79 -3.70 -15.19 -27.39
N SER A 80 -4.74 -14.78 -28.13
CA SER A 80 -5.58 -13.63 -27.77
C SER A 80 -6.24 -13.80 -26.39
N GLY A 81 -6.65 -15.03 -26.04
CA GLY A 81 -7.16 -15.31 -24.69
C GLY A 81 -6.10 -15.23 -23.60
N VAL A 82 -4.84 -15.54 -23.90
CA VAL A 82 -3.73 -15.32 -22.96
C VAL A 82 -3.49 -13.82 -22.75
N GLU A 83 -3.41 -13.04 -23.83
CA GLU A 83 -3.23 -11.58 -23.79
C GLU A 83 -4.37 -10.86 -23.05
N ASP A 84 -5.63 -11.32 -23.20
CA ASP A 84 -6.75 -10.81 -22.40
C ASP A 84 -6.55 -11.12 -20.91
N ALA A 85 -6.23 -12.38 -20.56
CA ALA A 85 -5.98 -12.77 -19.17
C ALA A 85 -4.86 -11.95 -18.51
N LEU A 86 -3.80 -11.68 -19.27
CA LEU A 86 -2.69 -10.84 -18.82
C LEU A 86 -3.12 -9.41 -18.56
N TRP A 87 -3.98 -8.86 -19.42
CA TRP A 87 -4.58 -7.56 -19.19
C TRP A 87 -5.41 -7.56 -17.91
N GLN A 88 -6.28 -8.57 -17.70
CA GLN A 88 -7.08 -8.68 -16.47
C GLN A 88 -6.19 -8.77 -15.21
N ILE A 89 -5.13 -9.57 -15.26
CA ILE A 89 -4.15 -9.71 -14.15
C ILE A 89 -3.41 -8.39 -13.90
N LYS A 90 -2.92 -7.74 -14.97
CA LYS A 90 -2.12 -6.52 -14.88
C LYS A 90 -2.88 -5.36 -14.25
N TYR A 91 -4.18 -5.24 -14.55
CA TYR A 91 -5.04 -4.14 -14.10
C TYR A 91 -5.97 -4.52 -12.92
N ASP A 92 -5.62 -5.56 -12.16
CA ASP A 92 -6.34 -5.98 -10.93
C ASP A 92 -7.85 -6.23 -11.14
N LYS A 93 -8.22 -6.68 -12.34
CA LYS A 93 -9.61 -6.89 -12.72
C LYS A 93 -10.17 -8.26 -12.32
N LEU A 94 -9.36 -9.16 -11.75
CA LEU A 94 -9.79 -10.52 -11.41
C LEU A 94 -10.95 -10.53 -10.39
N THR A 95 -10.91 -9.65 -9.39
CA THR A 95 -12.00 -9.54 -8.39
C THR A 95 -13.31 -9.11 -9.04
N GLU A 96 -13.27 -8.11 -9.94
CA GLU A 96 -14.45 -7.63 -10.68
C GLU A 96 -14.95 -8.70 -11.67
N LEU A 97 -14.02 -9.34 -12.39
CA LEU A 97 -14.31 -10.35 -13.39
C LEU A 97 -14.99 -11.59 -12.81
N PHE A 98 -14.61 -11.97 -11.59
CA PHE A 98 -15.08 -13.17 -10.90
C PHE A 98 -15.91 -12.87 -9.64
N GLU A 99 -16.44 -11.65 -9.49
CA GLU A 99 -17.22 -11.22 -8.31
C GLU A 99 -18.40 -12.15 -8.02
N TYR A 100 -19.03 -12.66 -9.08
CA TYR A 100 -20.23 -13.50 -9.01
C TYR A 100 -19.97 -14.99 -9.14
N ASP A 101 -18.70 -15.41 -9.25
CA ASP A 101 -18.33 -16.81 -9.33
C ASP A 101 -18.38 -17.48 -7.95
N THR A 102 -18.46 -18.80 -7.95
CA THR A 102 -18.45 -19.59 -6.72
C THR A 102 -17.38 -20.68 -6.81
N PRO A 103 -16.24 -20.53 -6.13
CA PRO A 103 -15.87 -19.41 -5.24
C PRO A 103 -15.53 -18.12 -6.01
N ALA A 104 -15.72 -16.97 -5.37
CA ALA A 104 -15.21 -15.70 -5.87
C ALA A 104 -13.68 -15.76 -5.94
N TYR A 105 -13.07 -14.86 -6.72
CA TYR A 105 -11.62 -14.78 -6.76
C TYR A 105 -11.04 -14.40 -5.39
N ASP A 106 -10.13 -15.22 -4.88
CA ASP A 106 -9.36 -14.93 -3.66
C ASP A 106 -7.85 -14.93 -3.99
N PRO A 107 -7.13 -13.82 -3.71
CA PRO A 107 -5.69 -13.71 -3.94
C PRO A 107 -4.84 -14.73 -3.15
N TYR A 108 -5.35 -15.31 -2.07
CA TYR A 108 -4.69 -16.28 -1.19
C TYR A 108 -5.02 -17.74 -1.55
N ALA A 109 -5.91 -17.96 -2.52
CA ALA A 109 -6.30 -19.30 -2.96
C ALA A 109 -5.24 -19.94 -3.89
N TYR A 110 -4.16 -20.46 -3.33
CA TYR A 110 -3.13 -21.17 -4.10
C TYR A 110 -3.62 -22.54 -4.60
N TYR A 111 -3.22 -22.92 -5.81
CA TYR A 111 -3.62 -24.15 -6.47
C TYR A 111 -2.44 -25.08 -6.75
N GLU A 112 -2.63 -26.37 -6.46
CA GLU A 112 -1.96 -27.44 -7.21
C GLU A 112 -2.94 -28.58 -7.60
N TYR A 113 -4.01 -28.85 -6.81
CA TYR A 113 -4.87 -30.03 -7.00
C TYR A 113 -6.39 -29.86 -6.83
N SER A 114 -6.92 -28.68 -6.44
CA SER A 114 -8.36 -28.50 -6.20
C SER A 114 -9.01 -27.61 -7.27
N SER A 115 -9.91 -28.17 -8.08
CA SER A 115 -10.63 -27.41 -9.13
C SER A 115 -11.45 -26.22 -8.61
N SER A 116 -11.49 -25.98 -7.28
CA SER A 116 -12.07 -24.79 -6.68
C SER A 116 -11.27 -23.52 -6.91
N ASN A 117 -9.96 -23.59 -7.19
CA ASN A 117 -9.08 -22.41 -7.24
C ASN A 117 -8.65 -22.08 -8.69
N GLN A 118 -9.60 -22.24 -9.61
CA GLN A 118 -9.47 -21.92 -11.02
C GLN A 118 -10.71 -21.16 -11.48
N TRP A 119 -10.51 -20.06 -12.18
CA TRP A 119 -11.57 -19.18 -12.63
C TRP A 119 -11.61 -19.14 -14.15
N ASP A 120 -12.77 -19.48 -14.71
CA ASP A 120 -12.99 -19.63 -16.14
C ASP A 120 -13.86 -18.49 -16.66
N TYR A 121 -13.47 -17.88 -17.78
CA TYR A 121 -14.34 -16.96 -18.51
C TYR A 121 -14.18 -17.13 -20.02
N TYR A 122 -15.19 -16.67 -20.76
CA TYR A 122 -15.17 -16.66 -22.21
C TYR A 122 -14.93 -15.25 -22.73
N LEU A 123 -14.10 -15.12 -23.77
CA LEU A 123 -14.03 -13.87 -24.52
C LEU A 123 -15.41 -13.58 -25.13
N SER A 124 -15.82 -12.31 -25.09
CA SER A 124 -17.16 -11.88 -25.50
C SER A 124 -17.43 -12.09 -27.00
N GLU A 125 -16.38 -12.04 -27.82
CA GLU A 125 -16.45 -12.27 -29.26
C GLU A 125 -15.56 -13.45 -29.69
N PRO A 126 -16.02 -14.29 -30.63
CA PRO A 126 -15.18 -15.35 -31.18
C PRO A 126 -14.04 -14.76 -32.01
N ILE A 127 -12.81 -15.23 -31.76
CA ILE A 127 -11.62 -14.79 -32.48
C ILE A 127 -11.35 -15.77 -33.62
N ASN A 128 -11.30 -15.28 -34.86
CA ASN A 128 -11.15 -16.10 -36.07
C ASN A 128 -12.21 -17.22 -36.24
N GLY A 129 -13.37 -17.10 -35.59
CA GLY A 129 -14.43 -18.12 -35.63
C GLY A 129 -14.36 -19.17 -34.52
N ASP A 130 -13.34 -19.09 -33.66
CA ASP A 130 -13.16 -19.95 -32.50
C ASP A 130 -13.71 -19.27 -31.24
N SER A 131 -14.38 -20.06 -30.39
CA SER A 131 -14.76 -19.63 -29.04
C SER A 131 -13.57 -19.83 -28.11
N VAL A 132 -13.17 -18.80 -27.38
CA VAL A 132 -12.00 -18.83 -26.50
C VAL A 132 -12.45 -18.88 -25.05
N ASN A 133 -12.10 -19.97 -24.35
CA ASN A 133 -12.27 -20.10 -22.90
C ASN A 133 -10.91 -19.89 -22.22
N VAL A 134 -10.85 -19.01 -21.25
CA VAL A 134 -9.64 -18.67 -20.51
C VAL A 134 -9.82 -19.10 -19.06
N THR A 135 -8.87 -19.89 -18.56
CA THR A 135 -8.78 -20.30 -17.16
C THR A 135 -7.60 -19.59 -16.51
N ILE A 136 -7.81 -18.89 -15.40
CA ILE A 136 -6.76 -18.29 -14.57
C ILE A 136 -6.70 -19.05 -13.24
N GLY A 137 -5.50 -19.29 -12.70
CA GLY A 137 -5.34 -19.82 -11.35
C GLY A 137 -4.03 -19.37 -10.70
N ASN A 138 -4.04 -19.18 -9.39
CA ASN A 138 -2.85 -18.84 -8.61
C ASN A 138 -1.99 -20.10 -8.46
N SER A 139 -0.80 -20.12 -9.06
CA SER A 139 0.09 -21.27 -9.05
C SER A 139 0.89 -21.31 -7.75
N TRP A 140 0.82 -22.41 -7.01
CA TRP A 140 1.78 -22.68 -5.94
C TRP A 140 3.15 -22.97 -6.54
N ILE A 141 4.18 -22.24 -6.08
CA ILE A 141 5.55 -22.31 -6.59
C ILE A 141 6.53 -22.98 -5.62
N PRO A 142 6.46 -22.74 -4.29
CA PRO A 142 7.32 -23.43 -3.36
C PRO A 142 7.17 -24.96 -3.45
N GLN A 143 8.29 -25.69 -3.44
CA GLN A 143 8.29 -27.16 -3.45
C GLN A 143 8.16 -27.75 -2.03
N ILE A 144 7.27 -27.17 -1.22
CA ILE A 144 7.04 -27.56 0.19
C ILE A 144 5.58 -28.02 0.36
N THR A 145 5.37 -28.95 1.29
CA THR A 145 4.05 -29.50 1.63
C THR A 145 3.86 -29.55 3.15
N PRO A 146 2.66 -29.33 3.69
CA PRO A 146 1.40 -29.08 2.98
C PRO A 146 1.35 -27.69 2.33
N ILE A 147 0.51 -27.50 1.31
CA ILE A 147 0.21 -26.17 0.73
C ILE A 147 -0.74 -25.46 1.71
N PRO A 148 -0.53 -24.16 2.01
CA PRO A 148 -1.38 -23.49 2.97
C PRO A 148 -2.77 -23.26 2.36
N ASP A 149 -3.82 -23.33 3.18
CA ASP A 149 -5.13 -22.85 2.76
C ASP A 149 -5.20 -21.31 2.71
N GLU A 150 -6.36 -20.77 2.35
CA GLU A 150 -6.55 -19.32 2.17
C GLU A 150 -6.32 -18.53 3.47
N ASP A 151 -6.76 -19.07 4.61
CA ASP A 151 -6.63 -18.42 5.91
C ASP A 151 -5.19 -18.52 6.42
N GLU A 152 -4.57 -19.71 6.30
CA GLU A 152 -3.16 -19.94 6.63
C GLU A 152 -2.23 -19.05 5.80
N ALA A 153 -2.47 -18.94 4.49
CA ALA A 153 -1.68 -18.09 3.62
C ALA A 153 -1.83 -16.62 3.98
N ARG A 154 -3.04 -16.17 4.31
CA ARG A 154 -3.29 -14.79 4.75
C ARG A 154 -2.53 -14.48 6.04
N LEU A 155 -2.58 -15.37 7.02
CA LEU A 155 -1.84 -15.22 8.29
C LEU A 155 -0.33 -15.14 8.09
N ILE A 156 0.23 -15.98 7.22
CA ILE A 156 1.69 -15.97 6.94
C ILE A 156 2.12 -14.69 6.22
N ILE A 157 1.26 -14.15 5.34
CA ILE A 157 1.57 -12.99 4.51
C ILE A 157 1.32 -11.67 5.24
N GLU A 158 0.15 -11.52 5.86
CA GLU A 158 -0.32 -10.27 6.47
C GLU A 158 0.05 -10.17 7.97
N GLY A 159 0.31 -11.30 8.64
CA GLY A 159 0.54 -11.34 10.08
C GLY A 159 -0.72 -11.70 10.88
N ILE A 160 -0.65 -11.56 12.21
CA ILE A 160 -1.74 -11.90 13.14
C ILE A 160 -2.04 -10.67 14.01
N ASP A 161 -3.32 -10.28 14.14
CA ASP A 161 -3.78 -9.28 15.12
C ASP A 161 -2.97 -7.96 15.14
N ASN A 162 -2.64 -7.42 13.96
CA ASN A 162 -1.82 -6.20 13.74
C ASN A 162 -0.32 -6.35 14.01
N GLU A 163 0.17 -7.55 14.34
CA GLU A 163 1.61 -7.83 14.42
C GLU A 163 2.15 -8.19 13.03
N PRO A 164 3.31 -7.65 12.62
CA PRO A 164 3.92 -7.98 11.33
C PRO A 164 4.30 -9.47 11.27
N PRO A 165 4.44 -10.06 10.07
CA PRO A 165 4.88 -11.44 9.93
C PRO A 165 6.24 -11.68 10.59
N LYS A 166 6.36 -12.73 11.42
CA LYS A 166 7.61 -13.07 12.13
C LYS A 166 8.78 -13.35 11.19
N LEU A 167 8.51 -13.93 10.02
CA LEU A 167 9.51 -14.30 9.03
C LEU A 167 9.08 -13.80 7.64
N ILE A 168 9.91 -12.95 7.05
CA ILE A 168 9.67 -12.34 5.74
C ILE A 168 10.83 -12.72 4.83
N ILE A 169 10.50 -13.08 3.59
CA ILE A 169 11.49 -13.32 2.53
C ILE A 169 11.12 -12.49 1.31
N VAL A 170 12.09 -11.78 0.76
CA VAL A 170 11.92 -10.90 -0.42
C VAL A 170 13.05 -11.16 -1.38
N GLY A 171 12.72 -11.34 -2.66
CA GLY A 171 13.67 -11.50 -3.73
C GLY A 171 13.79 -10.24 -4.59
N SER A 172 15.00 -9.92 -5.04
CA SER A 172 15.23 -8.81 -5.97
C SER A 172 16.45 -9.05 -6.85
N VAL A 173 16.56 -8.29 -7.93
CA VAL A 173 17.73 -8.32 -8.82
C VAL A 173 18.71 -7.23 -8.37
N SER A 174 19.86 -7.62 -7.83
CA SER A 174 20.91 -6.71 -7.36
C SER A 174 21.94 -6.35 -8.44
N GLY A 175 21.95 -7.06 -9.57
CA GLY A 175 22.85 -6.82 -10.70
C GLY A 175 22.35 -7.42 -12.01
N THR A 176 23.09 -7.26 -13.12
CA THR A 176 22.63 -7.72 -14.45
C THR A 176 22.39 -9.23 -14.56
N SER A 177 22.96 -10.02 -13.65
CA SER A 177 22.87 -11.49 -13.62
C SER A 177 22.91 -12.00 -12.19
N GLU A 178 22.70 -11.13 -11.21
CA GLU A 178 22.75 -11.45 -9.79
C GLU A 178 21.37 -11.26 -9.20
N TYR A 179 20.91 -12.30 -8.49
CA TYR A 179 19.69 -12.26 -7.72
C TYR A 179 20.04 -12.30 -6.24
N GLN A 180 19.31 -11.51 -5.46
CA GLN A 180 19.45 -11.39 -4.02
C GLN A 180 18.14 -11.84 -3.36
N ILE A 181 18.27 -12.72 -2.37
CA ILE A 181 17.21 -13.11 -1.45
C ILE A 181 17.53 -12.47 -0.11
N LYS A 182 16.63 -11.63 0.39
CA LYS A 182 16.69 -11.07 1.75
C LYS A 182 15.70 -11.78 2.64
N ILE A 183 16.11 -12.10 3.86
CA ILE A 183 15.30 -12.81 4.84
C ILE A 183 15.34 -12.02 6.14
N TYR A 184 14.17 -11.58 6.61
CA TYR A 184 14.00 -10.85 7.87
C TYR A 184 13.34 -11.75 8.89
N TYR A 185 13.93 -11.86 10.07
CA TYR A 185 13.40 -12.61 11.20
C TYR A 185 13.21 -11.69 12.42
N TYR A 186 11.95 -11.45 12.78
CA TYR A 186 11.53 -10.71 13.97
C TYR A 186 11.48 -11.67 15.15
N LYS A 187 12.62 -11.83 15.81
CA LYS A 187 12.77 -12.74 16.94
C LYS A 187 12.17 -12.16 18.21
N GLU A 188 11.31 -12.92 18.87
CA GLU A 188 10.86 -12.64 20.24
C GLU A 188 11.78 -13.29 21.29
N ASP A 189 11.80 -12.74 22.50
CA ASP A 189 12.59 -13.28 23.62
C ASP A 189 12.23 -14.73 24.00
N THR A 190 10.99 -15.14 23.68
CA THR A 190 10.46 -16.48 23.94
C THR A 190 10.72 -17.47 22.82
N ASP A 191 11.19 -17.02 21.66
CA ASP A 191 11.36 -17.88 20.50
C ASP A 191 12.57 -18.80 20.68
N ASP A 192 12.37 -20.07 20.34
CA ASP A 192 13.49 -21.01 20.18
C ASP A 192 14.40 -20.52 19.02
N PRO A 193 15.69 -20.92 19.00
CA PRO A 193 16.56 -20.60 17.88
C PRO A 193 15.94 -21.08 16.56
N LEU A 194 15.84 -20.16 15.58
CA LEU A 194 15.30 -20.47 14.26
C LEU A 194 16.28 -21.39 13.53
N GLU A 195 15.84 -22.61 13.24
CA GLU A 195 16.57 -23.59 12.44
C GLU A 195 16.01 -23.58 11.02
N VAL A 196 16.88 -23.49 10.02
CA VAL A 196 16.55 -23.46 8.60
C VAL A 196 16.77 -24.85 8.02
N GLU A 197 15.70 -25.45 7.53
CA GLU A 197 15.70 -26.79 6.93
C GLU A 197 15.98 -26.73 5.43
N SER A 198 15.39 -25.74 4.74
CA SER A 198 15.68 -25.50 3.32
C SER A 198 15.47 -24.06 2.89
N LEU A 199 16.16 -23.68 1.83
CA LEU A 199 15.96 -22.43 1.10
C LEU A 199 15.73 -22.77 -0.37
N GLY A 200 14.81 -22.09 -1.04
CA GLY A 200 14.56 -22.32 -2.44
C GLY A 200 14.25 -21.06 -3.22
N ILE A 201 14.42 -21.18 -4.53
CA ILE A 201 14.02 -20.16 -5.49
C ILE A 201 13.51 -20.81 -6.76
N TRP A 202 12.47 -20.22 -7.34
CA TRP A 202 11.96 -20.53 -8.65
C TRP A 202 12.29 -19.41 -9.62
N LEU A 203 13.01 -19.73 -10.69
CA LEU A 203 13.30 -18.84 -11.80
C LEU A 203 12.27 -19.07 -12.91
N PRO A 204 11.65 -18.02 -13.45
CA PRO A 204 10.66 -18.16 -14.51
C PRO A 204 11.29 -18.72 -15.81
N PRO A 205 10.48 -19.30 -16.69
CA PRO A 205 11.00 -19.93 -17.90
C PRO A 205 11.76 -18.92 -18.77
N GLY A 206 12.97 -19.28 -19.21
CA GLY A 206 13.88 -18.37 -19.92
C GLY A 206 15.05 -17.90 -19.05
N PHE A 207 14.91 -18.00 -17.73
CA PHE A 207 15.98 -17.84 -16.76
C PHE A 207 16.43 -19.20 -16.22
N ASN A 208 17.71 -19.33 -15.95
CA ASN A 208 18.29 -20.54 -15.36
C ASN A 208 19.35 -20.15 -14.34
N TYR A 209 19.49 -20.97 -13.32
CA TYR A 209 20.54 -20.84 -12.32
C TYR A 209 21.91 -21.06 -12.95
N ASP A 210 22.85 -20.14 -12.70
CA ASP A 210 24.20 -20.25 -13.27
C ASP A 210 25.08 -21.14 -12.39
N VAL A 211 25.16 -22.42 -12.76
CA VAL A 211 26.00 -23.40 -12.06
C VAL A 211 27.51 -23.16 -12.27
N ASP A 212 27.88 -22.53 -13.39
CA ASP A 212 29.29 -22.35 -13.79
C ASP A 212 29.83 -20.96 -13.42
N GLY A 213 28.93 -20.01 -13.11
CA GLY A 213 29.23 -18.62 -12.73
C GLY A 213 29.73 -18.42 -11.30
N GLN A 214 30.27 -19.46 -10.66
CA GLN A 214 30.70 -19.39 -9.26
C GLN A 214 31.87 -18.43 -9.07
N GLU A 215 31.58 -17.21 -8.62
CA GLU A 215 32.56 -16.30 -8.06
C GLU A 215 32.81 -16.64 -6.58
N GLU A 216 33.89 -16.12 -5.98
CA GLU A 216 34.24 -16.42 -4.57
C GLU A 216 33.16 -15.95 -3.55
N ASP A 217 32.21 -15.11 -3.99
CA ASP A 217 31.18 -14.46 -3.17
C ASP A 217 29.75 -14.99 -3.45
N ASP A 218 29.59 -16.16 -4.06
CA ASP A 218 28.25 -16.78 -4.24
C ASP A 218 27.78 -17.58 -3.00
N PHE A 219 26.47 -17.77 -2.87
CA PHE A 219 25.89 -18.52 -1.74
C PHE A 219 26.45 -19.93 -1.61
N GLU A 220 26.77 -20.61 -2.72
CA GLU A 220 27.32 -21.97 -2.68
C GLU A 220 28.75 -22.03 -2.16
N ALA A 221 29.58 -21.04 -2.48
CA ALA A 221 30.91 -20.87 -1.91
C ALA A 221 30.82 -20.65 -0.41
N TYR A 222 29.86 -19.85 0.06
CA TYR A 222 29.57 -19.70 1.48
C TYR A 222 29.16 -21.03 2.12
N LEU A 223 28.22 -21.77 1.51
CA LEU A 223 27.74 -23.05 2.02
C LEU A 223 28.86 -24.11 2.07
N GLU A 224 29.71 -24.20 1.04
CA GLU A 224 30.83 -25.14 1.03
C GLU A 224 31.91 -24.77 2.06
N ALA A 225 32.11 -23.48 2.34
CA ALA A 225 33.06 -23.01 3.34
C ALA A 225 32.58 -23.25 4.79
N ASN A 226 31.30 -23.01 5.07
CA ASN A 226 30.74 -23.03 6.42
C ASN A 226 30.02 -24.34 6.78
N PHE A 227 29.43 -25.03 5.79
CA PHE A 227 28.64 -26.26 5.96
C PHE A 227 29.10 -27.40 5.03
N PRO A 228 30.40 -27.75 4.97
CA PRO A 228 30.92 -28.72 4.01
C PRO A 228 30.31 -30.11 4.19
N GLY A 229 29.46 -30.50 3.25
CA GLY A 229 28.77 -31.81 3.25
C GLY A 229 27.49 -31.87 4.09
N ASP A 230 27.09 -30.77 4.72
CA ASP A 230 25.87 -30.65 5.53
C ASP A 230 24.72 -29.99 4.76
N TYR A 231 24.90 -29.72 3.46
CA TYR A 231 23.82 -29.27 2.57
C TYR A 231 23.79 -30.07 1.26
N SER A 232 22.65 -30.03 0.58
CA SER A 232 22.52 -30.54 -0.79
C SER A 232 21.68 -29.59 -1.64
N ARG A 233 22.12 -29.37 -2.89
CA ARG A 233 21.39 -28.57 -3.87
C ARG A 233 20.69 -29.46 -4.89
N LYS A 234 19.44 -29.14 -5.20
CA LYS A 234 18.63 -29.82 -6.22
C LYS A 234 18.04 -28.81 -7.19
N ILE A 235 18.35 -28.96 -8.47
CA ILE A 235 17.78 -28.16 -9.57
C ILE A 235 16.75 -29.02 -10.30
N THR A 236 15.52 -28.53 -10.43
CA THR A 236 14.43 -29.25 -11.11
C THR A 236 13.60 -28.33 -12.00
N THR A 237 13.09 -28.85 -13.10
CA THR A 237 12.04 -28.15 -13.86
C THR A 237 10.74 -28.17 -13.05
N HIS A 238 10.15 -26.99 -12.84
CA HIS A 238 8.94 -26.81 -12.05
C HIS A 238 8.08 -25.69 -12.64
N ASN A 239 6.78 -25.94 -12.89
CA ASN A 239 5.85 -24.96 -13.46
C ASN A 239 6.39 -24.18 -14.69
N GLY A 240 7.10 -24.91 -15.57
CA GLY A 240 7.73 -24.35 -16.78
C GLY A 240 9.08 -23.67 -16.54
N GLY A 241 9.36 -23.23 -15.32
CA GLY A 241 10.62 -22.62 -14.91
C GLY A 241 11.61 -23.61 -14.31
N GLU A 242 12.60 -23.08 -13.61
CA GLU A 242 13.64 -23.84 -12.90
C GLU A 242 13.59 -23.54 -11.40
N ALA A 243 13.36 -24.56 -10.59
CA ALA A 243 13.42 -24.48 -9.13
C ALA A 243 14.78 -25.00 -8.63
N VAL A 244 15.44 -24.19 -7.82
CA VAL A 244 16.68 -24.51 -7.10
C VAL A 244 16.34 -24.61 -5.62
N VAL A 245 16.67 -25.73 -4.99
CA VAL A 245 16.42 -25.96 -3.56
C VAL A 245 17.71 -26.40 -2.88
N TRP A 246 18.12 -25.66 -1.86
CA TRP A 246 19.19 -26.01 -0.93
C TRP A 246 18.57 -26.59 0.33
N THR A 247 18.88 -27.85 0.64
CA THR A 247 18.39 -28.56 1.83
C THR A 247 19.54 -28.81 2.79
N PHE A 248 19.34 -28.48 4.07
CA PHE A 248 20.32 -28.62 5.14
C PHE A 248 20.09 -29.91 5.93
N SER A 249 21.17 -30.63 6.28
CA SER A 249 21.13 -31.85 7.08
C SER A 249 22.42 -32.02 7.88
N PRO A 250 22.45 -31.63 9.17
CA PRO A 250 21.31 -31.12 9.97
C PRO A 250 20.84 -29.73 9.54
N ALA A 251 19.67 -29.31 10.02
CA ALA A 251 19.20 -27.93 9.87
C ALA A 251 20.24 -26.95 10.45
N VAL A 252 20.36 -25.76 9.84
CA VAL A 252 21.33 -24.73 10.22
C VAL A 252 20.66 -23.62 11.01
N LEU A 253 21.33 -23.00 11.97
CA LEU A 253 20.75 -21.86 12.67
C LEU A 253 20.66 -20.66 11.72
N PHE A 254 19.58 -19.88 11.82
CA PHE A 254 19.45 -18.64 11.05
C PHE A 254 20.64 -17.69 11.28
N THR A 255 21.15 -17.63 12.51
CA THR A 255 22.34 -16.84 12.87
C THR A 255 23.65 -17.30 12.21
N ASP A 256 23.66 -18.50 11.62
CA ASP A 256 24.80 -19.04 10.89
C ASP A 256 24.67 -18.82 9.36
N LEU A 257 23.61 -18.15 8.89
CA LEU A 257 23.48 -17.74 7.50
C LEU A 257 24.35 -16.49 7.20
N PRO A 258 24.60 -16.18 5.91
CA PRO A 258 25.40 -15.01 5.53
C PRO A 258 24.83 -13.72 6.12
N GLU A 259 25.74 -12.87 6.58
CA GLU A 259 25.50 -11.49 7.02
C GLU A 259 24.59 -11.31 8.25
N VAL A 260 24.13 -12.41 8.87
CA VAL A 260 23.27 -12.33 10.05
C VAL A 260 24.04 -11.85 11.27
N ASN A 261 23.59 -10.73 11.84
CA ASN A 261 24.01 -10.25 13.14
C ASN A 261 22.91 -10.55 14.18
N PRO A 262 23.17 -11.44 15.17
CA PRO A 262 22.18 -11.83 16.17
C PRO A 262 21.73 -10.72 17.13
N GLN A 263 22.24 -9.50 16.99
CA GLN A 263 21.87 -8.34 17.80
C GLN A 263 20.90 -7.40 17.08
N ASP A 264 20.68 -7.60 15.78
CA ASP A 264 19.79 -6.75 15.01
C ASP A 264 18.33 -7.18 15.21
N GLN A 265 17.41 -6.23 15.16
CA GLN A 265 15.96 -6.44 15.19
C GLN A 265 15.30 -5.61 14.08
N PRO A 266 14.77 -6.24 13.02
CA PRO A 266 14.83 -7.68 12.72
C PRO A 266 16.26 -8.18 12.47
N MET A 267 16.51 -9.48 12.68
CA MET A 267 17.72 -10.11 12.15
C MET A 267 17.58 -10.27 10.64
N GLU A 268 18.64 -9.94 9.91
CA GLU A 268 18.63 -9.97 8.44
C GLU A 268 19.69 -10.93 7.89
N SER A 269 19.32 -11.73 6.88
CA SER A 269 20.25 -12.47 6.05
C SER A 269 20.13 -12.04 4.59
N ILE A 270 21.26 -11.81 3.94
CA ILE A 270 21.35 -11.47 2.53
C ILE A 270 22.06 -12.60 1.80
N ILE A 271 21.37 -13.20 0.82
CA ILE A 271 21.86 -14.33 0.05
C ILE A 271 21.89 -13.97 -1.42
N THR A 272 23.06 -14.06 -2.05
CA THR A 272 23.23 -13.75 -3.47
C THR A 272 23.60 -14.98 -4.29
N PHE A 273 23.09 -15.05 -5.52
CA PHE A 273 23.49 -16.06 -6.48
C PHE A 273 23.37 -15.54 -7.92
N GLN A 274 24.02 -16.23 -8.85
CA GLN A 274 24.04 -15.85 -10.26
C GLN A 274 22.97 -16.60 -11.07
N PHE A 275 22.38 -15.91 -12.04
CA PHE A 275 21.44 -16.49 -13.00
C PHE A 275 21.80 -16.07 -14.44
N THR A 276 21.37 -16.89 -15.40
CA THR A 276 21.43 -16.58 -16.83
C THR A 276 20.03 -16.31 -17.36
N GLY A 277 19.89 -15.33 -18.26
CA GLY A 277 18.60 -14.97 -18.84
C GLY A 277 18.74 -14.05 -20.07
N PRO A 278 17.61 -13.61 -20.65
CA PRO A 278 17.62 -12.61 -21.71
C PRO A 278 18.26 -11.29 -21.26
N LEU A 279 19.07 -10.67 -22.13
CA LEU A 279 19.75 -9.41 -21.80
C LEU A 279 18.75 -8.30 -21.47
N GLY A 280 18.97 -7.62 -20.34
CA GLY A 280 18.15 -6.50 -19.90
C GLY A 280 16.78 -6.89 -19.35
N GLN A 281 16.56 -8.16 -19.01
CA GLN A 281 15.34 -8.62 -18.35
C GLN A 281 15.65 -9.15 -16.94
N SER A 282 14.75 -8.84 -16.01
CA SER A 282 14.80 -9.31 -14.62
C SER A 282 13.83 -10.49 -14.44
N PRO A 283 14.25 -11.58 -13.76
CA PRO A 283 13.32 -12.65 -13.43
C PRO A 283 12.34 -12.19 -12.35
N GLY A 284 11.03 -12.40 -12.57
CA GLY A 284 10.04 -12.42 -11.49
C GLY A 284 10.13 -13.76 -10.77
N ALA A 285 11.18 -13.93 -9.96
CA ALA A 285 11.48 -15.18 -9.28
C ALA A 285 10.80 -15.25 -7.91
N VAL A 286 10.42 -16.44 -7.46
CA VAL A 286 9.78 -16.64 -6.15
C VAL A 286 10.76 -17.38 -5.25
N SER A 287 11.21 -16.74 -4.18
CA SER A 287 12.01 -17.36 -3.12
C SER A 287 11.14 -17.88 -1.98
N TRP A 288 11.61 -18.90 -1.27
CA TRP A 288 10.95 -19.41 -0.06
C TRP A 288 11.97 -20.02 0.90
N ILE A 289 11.63 -20.03 2.19
CA ILE A 289 12.45 -20.62 3.25
C ILE A 289 11.57 -21.53 4.12
N ASP A 290 12.09 -22.72 4.45
CA ASP A 290 11.50 -23.69 5.36
C ASP A 290 12.32 -23.77 6.65
N THR A 291 11.64 -23.74 7.79
CA THR A 291 12.24 -23.58 9.11
C THR A 291 11.66 -24.56 10.14
N ASN A 292 11.94 -24.36 11.43
CA ASN A 292 11.28 -25.04 12.54
C ASN A 292 10.18 -24.20 13.22
N LEU A 293 9.94 -22.97 12.74
CA LEU A 293 9.00 -22.03 13.34
C LEU A 293 7.60 -22.21 12.74
N ASP A 294 6.60 -22.52 13.57
CA ASP A 294 5.20 -22.54 13.14
C ASP A 294 4.68 -21.12 12.94
N LEU A 295 4.48 -20.74 11.68
CA LEU A 295 4.00 -19.43 11.26
C LEU A 295 2.47 -19.34 11.17
N SER A 296 1.77 -20.46 11.32
CA SER A 296 0.31 -20.55 11.10
C SER A 296 -0.53 -20.50 12.38
N GLY A 297 0.09 -20.30 13.54
CA GLY A 297 -0.61 -20.28 14.83
C GLY A 297 -1.20 -21.64 15.24
N GLY A 298 -0.64 -22.76 14.74
CA GLY A 298 -1.00 -24.11 15.16
C GLY A 298 -1.26 -25.13 14.04
N ALA A 299 -1.15 -24.74 12.77
CA ALA A 299 -1.28 -25.67 11.63
C ALA A 299 0.05 -26.30 11.18
N ASP A 300 1.15 -26.02 11.89
CA ASP A 300 2.47 -26.62 11.64
C ASP A 300 3.02 -26.22 10.25
N ILE A 301 2.69 -25.02 9.78
CA ILE A 301 3.29 -24.44 8.57
C ILE A 301 4.61 -23.79 8.95
N THR A 302 5.70 -24.40 8.51
CA THR A 302 7.05 -24.06 8.93
C THR A 302 7.82 -23.14 7.98
N TYR A 303 7.15 -22.65 6.94
CA TYR A 303 7.79 -21.96 5.83
C TYR A 303 7.10 -20.65 5.47
N THR A 304 7.86 -19.73 4.88
CA THR A 304 7.35 -18.51 4.25
C THR A 304 7.90 -18.38 2.84
N TRP A 305 7.25 -17.58 2.00
CA TRP A 305 7.66 -17.35 0.62
C TRP A 305 7.56 -15.87 0.27
N ASP A 306 8.16 -15.53 -0.87
CA ASP A 306 8.08 -14.21 -1.47
C ASP A 306 6.67 -14.00 -2.00
N ALA A 307 5.77 -13.64 -1.09
CA ALA A 307 4.35 -13.47 -1.34
C ALA A 307 4.04 -12.23 -2.19
N ASP A 308 5.04 -11.37 -2.34
CA ASP A 308 4.95 -10.17 -3.15
C ASP A 308 5.04 -10.52 -4.63
N ILE A 309 5.34 -11.77 -4.98
CA ILE A 309 5.36 -12.27 -6.36
C ILE A 309 4.34 -13.39 -6.51
N LYS A 310 3.20 -13.06 -7.13
CA LYS A 310 2.17 -14.04 -7.46
C LYS A 310 2.38 -14.59 -8.85
N VAL A 311 2.47 -15.92 -8.95
CA VAL A 311 2.57 -16.60 -10.23
C VAL A 311 1.20 -17.09 -10.65
N TYR A 312 0.73 -16.60 -11.79
CA TYR A 312 -0.54 -17.00 -12.39
C TYR A 312 -0.28 -18.04 -13.48
N LYS A 313 -1.07 -19.12 -13.45
CA LYS A 313 -1.20 -20.04 -14.58
C LYS A 313 -2.41 -19.65 -15.41
N ILE A 314 -2.18 -19.37 -16.68
CA ILE A 314 -3.23 -19.06 -17.66
C ILE A 314 -3.36 -20.24 -18.61
N THR A 315 -4.58 -20.74 -18.81
CA THR A 315 -4.88 -21.75 -19.83
C THR A 315 -5.93 -21.20 -20.77
N SER A 316 -5.57 -20.95 -22.03
CA SER A 316 -6.49 -20.48 -23.05
C SER A 316 -6.82 -21.61 -24.02
N THR A 317 -8.10 -21.93 -24.15
CA THR A 317 -8.63 -22.99 -25.01
C THR A 317 -9.48 -22.37 -26.12
N ALA A 318 -8.94 -22.30 -27.33
CA ALA A 318 -9.70 -21.95 -28.53
C ALA A 318 -10.42 -23.20 -29.06
N THR A 319 -11.74 -23.13 -29.20
CA THR A 319 -12.60 -24.20 -29.73
C THR A 319 -13.25 -23.75 -31.03
N ASP A 320 -12.94 -24.43 -32.14
CA ASP A 320 -13.58 -24.21 -33.43
C ASP A 320 -15.08 -24.55 -33.34
N THR A 321 -15.91 -23.53 -33.51
CA THR A 321 -17.37 -23.62 -33.35
C THR A 321 -18.06 -24.51 -34.39
N THR A 322 -17.35 -24.92 -35.44
CA THR A 322 -17.85 -25.77 -36.52
C THR A 322 -17.33 -27.20 -36.45
N THR A 323 -16.11 -27.40 -35.96
CA THR A 323 -15.46 -28.73 -35.93
C THR A 323 -15.26 -29.32 -34.54
N ASP A 324 -15.50 -28.55 -33.47
CA ASP A 324 -15.22 -28.88 -32.07
C ASP A 324 -13.75 -29.25 -31.79
N LYS A 325 -12.83 -28.90 -32.70
CA LYS A 325 -11.39 -29.06 -32.46
C LYS A 325 -10.93 -27.99 -31.48
N GLN A 326 -9.99 -28.35 -30.61
CA GLN A 326 -9.46 -27.47 -29.58
C GLN A 326 -7.97 -27.24 -29.77
N THR A 327 -7.54 -26.00 -29.55
CA THR A 327 -6.14 -25.60 -29.41
C THR A 327 -5.99 -25.02 -28.01
N ILE A 328 -5.02 -25.53 -27.24
CA ILE A 328 -4.79 -25.15 -25.85
C ILE A 328 -3.41 -24.51 -25.73
N VAL A 329 -3.35 -23.32 -25.19
CA VAL A 329 -2.11 -22.61 -24.85
C VAL A 329 -2.04 -22.46 -23.33
N GLU A 330 -0.94 -22.89 -22.75
CA GLU A 330 -0.63 -22.63 -21.33
C GLU A 330 0.43 -21.52 -21.27
N ALA A 331 0.21 -20.54 -20.39
CA ALA A 331 1.17 -19.49 -20.11
C ALA A 331 1.32 -19.32 -18.60
N TYR A 332 2.51 -18.90 -18.19
CA TYR A 332 2.80 -18.53 -16.81
C TYR A 332 3.26 -17.08 -16.81
N THR A 333 2.71 -16.29 -15.90
CA THR A 333 3.12 -14.91 -15.67
C THR A 333 3.33 -14.70 -14.18
N ALA A 334 4.34 -13.94 -13.81
CA ALA A 334 4.55 -13.50 -12.45
C ALA A 334 4.12 -12.03 -12.35
N LYS A 335 3.27 -11.70 -11.39
CA LYS A 335 2.94 -10.32 -11.06
C LYS A 335 3.56 -10.02 -9.70
N CYS A 336 4.41 -9.00 -9.67
CA CYS A 336 4.78 -8.38 -8.40
C CYS A 336 3.57 -7.61 -7.89
N GLU A 337 3.02 -8.05 -6.76
CA GLU A 337 1.99 -7.38 -6.01
C GLU A 337 2.62 -6.89 -4.72
N LEU A 338 2.42 -5.62 -4.40
CA LEU A 338 2.89 -5.10 -3.13
C LEU A 338 2.12 -5.80 -2.01
N ARG A 339 2.85 -6.31 -1.02
CA ARG A 339 2.23 -6.82 0.21
C ARG A 339 1.39 -5.70 0.82
N LYS A 340 0.16 -6.01 1.24
CA LYS A 340 -0.61 -5.12 2.11
C LYS A 340 -0.02 -5.15 3.52
N LEU A 341 1.23 -4.70 3.68
CA LEU A 341 1.76 -4.38 5.00
C LEU A 341 1.16 -3.03 5.38
N GLY A 342 0.07 -3.09 6.16
CA GLY A 342 -0.70 -1.90 6.51
C GLY A 342 -1.40 -1.25 5.31
N SER A 343 -1.77 0.03 5.47
CA SER A 343 -2.60 0.84 4.55
C SER A 343 -1.98 1.14 3.18
N ALA A 344 -0.96 0.38 2.74
CA ALA A 344 -0.23 0.60 1.49
C ALA A 344 -1.14 0.51 0.24
N ILE A 345 -1.38 1.65 -0.42
CA ILE A 345 -2.09 1.71 -1.71
C ILE A 345 -1.05 1.85 -2.84
N GLY A 346 -1.24 1.13 -3.95
CA GLY A 346 -0.40 1.27 -5.15
C GLY A 346 -0.89 2.40 -6.05
N GLY A 347 -0.02 3.33 -6.43
CA GLY A 347 -0.35 4.44 -7.34
C GLY A 347 0.55 5.65 -7.16
N GLU A 348 0.32 6.76 -7.86
CA GLU A 348 0.79 8.09 -7.45
C GLU A 348 -0.37 8.80 -6.72
N TYR A 349 -0.13 9.90 -6.01
CA TYR A 349 -1.22 10.70 -5.45
C TYR A 349 -1.06 12.19 -5.62
N ARG A 350 -2.23 12.84 -5.63
CA ARG A 350 -2.42 14.27 -5.52
C ARG A 350 -3.31 14.56 -4.30
N ALA A 351 -2.77 15.24 -3.31
CA ALA A 351 -3.54 15.79 -2.20
C ALA A 351 -3.73 17.29 -2.42
N ALA A 352 -4.97 17.77 -2.45
CA ALA A 352 -5.31 19.17 -2.71
C ALA A 352 -6.49 19.58 -1.84
N GLY A 353 -6.53 20.83 -1.38
CA GLY A 353 -7.62 21.31 -0.54
C GLY A 353 -7.66 22.82 -0.44
N ALA A 354 -8.51 23.31 0.45
CA ALA A 354 -8.64 24.74 0.69
C ALA A 354 -9.15 25.03 2.11
N THR A 355 -8.77 26.19 2.64
CA THR A 355 -9.39 26.73 3.85
C THR A 355 -10.85 27.09 3.60
N LEU A 356 -11.67 26.97 4.63
CA LEU A 356 -13.04 27.47 4.72
C LEU A 356 -13.15 28.64 5.70
N MET A 357 -12.04 29.11 6.27
CA MET A 357 -12.03 30.32 7.09
C MET A 357 -10.96 31.30 6.62
N ILE A 358 -11.29 32.59 6.71
CA ILE A 358 -10.38 33.69 6.37
C ILE A 358 -10.35 34.73 7.49
N ASP A 359 -9.27 35.51 7.54
CA ASP A 359 -9.18 36.74 8.34
C ASP A 359 -9.61 37.94 7.46
N GLU A 360 -10.84 38.42 7.64
CA GLU A 360 -11.27 39.68 6.98
C GLU A 360 -10.68 40.93 7.68
N ASN A 361 -10.20 40.71 8.90
CA ASN A 361 -9.63 41.58 9.92
C ASN A 361 -8.12 41.87 9.91
N PRO A 362 -7.47 42.55 8.93
CA PRO A 362 -6.00 42.68 8.88
C PRO A 362 -5.37 43.48 10.05
N TRP A 363 -6.18 44.01 10.97
CA TRP A 363 -5.73 44.69 12.18
C TRP A 363 -5.72 43.78 13.42
N HIS A 364 -6.22 42.56 13.34
CA HIS A 364 -6.07 41.55 14.38
C HIS A 364 -4.59 41.23 14.59
N LYS A 365 -4.18 41.17 15.87
CA LYS A 365 -2.82 40.81 16.29
C LYS A 365 -2.92 39.97 17.57
N PRO A 366 -2.80 38.64 17.49
CA PRO A 366 -2.53 37.82 16.29
C PRO A 366 -3.67 37.88 15.24
N PRO A 367 -3.43 37.47 13.97
CA PRO A 367 -4.50 37.26 13.00
C PRO A 367 -5.58 36.35 13.59
N ILE A 368 -6.85 36.59 13.26
CA ILE A 368 -7.96 35.78 13.76
C ILE A 368 -8.82 35.42 12.56
N ARG A 369 -9.04 34.13 12.34
CA ARG A 369 -9.96 33.65 11.32
C ARG A 369 -11.39 33.90 11.79
N ASP A 370 -11.90 35.08 11.45
CA ASP A 370 -13.16 35.62 11.96
C ASP A 370 -14.35 35.41 11.01
N THR A 371 -14.10 34.82 9.84
CA THR A 371 -15.12 34.64 8.80
C THR A 371 -15.09 33.23 8.22
N LEU A 372 -16.16 32.45 8.47
CA LEU A 372 -16.42 31.17 7.82
C LEU A 372 -17.01 31.39 6.42
N LEU A 373 -16.37 30.81 5.42
CA LEU A 373 -16.80 30.79 4.03
C LEU A 373 -17.90 29.77 3.82
N GLY A 374 -18.89 30.10 2.99
CA GLY A 374 -19.94 29.13 2.63
C GLY A 374 -19.42 27.96 1.78
N ALA A 375 -18.30 28.15 1.08
CA ALA A 375 -17.56 27.13 0.33
C ALA A 375 -16.20 27.69 -0.11
N SER A 376 -15.24 26.81 -0.40
CA SER A 376 -13.99 27.11 -1.09
C SER A 376 -13.67 26.06 -2.15
N SER A 377 -12.71 26.34 -3.03
CA SER A 377 -12.44 25.52 -4.21
C SER A 377 -10.96 25.36 -4.49
N VAL A 378 -10.59 24.21 -5.07
CA VAL A 378 -9.25 23.96 -5.61
C VAL A 378 -9.37 23.35 -7.02
N GLU A 379 -8.46 23.73 -7.90
CA GLU A 379 -8.34 23.16 -9.24
C GLU A 379 -7.25 22.07 -9.22
N VAL A 380 -7.59 20.88 -9.70
CA VAL A 380 -6.65 19.78 -9.94
C VAL A 380 -6.60 19.54 -11.43
N ASP A 381 -5.50 19.92 -12.07
CA ASP A 381 -5.27 19.83 -13.52
C ASP A 381 -3.92 19.20 -13.87
N ASP A 382 -3.23 18.64 -12.88
CA ASP A 382 -1.86 18.13 -12.96
C ASP A 382 -1.75 16.60 -12.93
N ILE A 383 -2.86 15.87 -12.84
CA ILE A 383 -2.87 14.40 -12.96
C ILE A 383 -2.74 14.02 -14.45
N PRO A 384 -1.85 13.08 -14.84
CA PRO A 384 -1.72 12.65 -16.22
C PRO A 384 -3.06 12.28 -16.86
N VAL A 385 -3.30 12.72 -18.10
CA VAL A 385 -4.60 12.51 -18.78
C VAL A 385 -4.90 11.04 -19.08
N ASP A 386 -3.88 10.18 -19.06
CA ASP A 386 -4.01 8.74 -19.23
C ASP A 386 -4.09 7.98 -17.89
N ALA A 387 -4.11 8.70 -16.77
CA ALA A 387 -4.27 8.11 -15.45
C ALA A 387 -5.70 7.62 -15.21
N GLU A 388 -5.83 6.62 -14.36
CA GLU A 388 -7.09 6.13 -13.81
C GLU A 388 -7.07 6.35 -12.29
N VAL A 389 -8.09 7.02 -11.76
CA VAL A 389 -8.26 7.15 -10.30
C VAL A 389 -8.45 5.77 -9.71
N GLU A 390 -7.63 5.38 -8.75
CA GLU A 390 -7.78 4.15 -7.97
C GLU A 390 -8.62 4.37 -6.73
N LYS A 391 -8.35 5.48 -6.03
CA LYS A 391 -9.02 5.90 -4.81
C LYS A 391 -9.13 7.42 -4.73
N ALA A 392 -10.18 7.92 -4.09
CA ALA A 392 -10.28 9.33 -3.71
C ALA A 392 -10.90 9.47 -2.32
N TYR A 393 -10.20 10.16 -1.43
CA TYR A 393 -10.59 10.35 -0.03
C TYR A 393 -10.77 11.83 0.26
N LEU A 394 -11.93 12.19 0.79
CA LEU A 394 -12.24 13.55 1.19
C LEU A 394 -12.21 13.65 2.71
N TYR A 395 -11.41 14.59 3.20
CA TYR A 395 -11.34 15.00 4.59
C TYR A 395 -11.89 16.42 4.73
N TRP A 396 -12.63 16.69 5.80
CA TRP A 396 -12.91 18.05 6.25
C TRP A 396 -12.82 18.14 7.76
N SER A 397 -12.42 19.31 8.25
CA SER A 397 -12.16 19.52 9.67
C SER A 397 -12.46 20.96 10.04
N ALA A 398 -12.99 21.19 11.24
CA ALA A 398 -13.21 22.53 11.76
C ALA A 398 -13.14 22.57 13.29
N TRP A 399 -12.96 23.78 13.79
CA TRP A 399 -13.01 24.13 15.21
C TRP A 399 -14.42 24.57 15.63
N LEU A 400 -14.79 24.22 16.86
CA LEU A 400 -16.07 24.48 17.52
C LEU A 400 -15.82 25.12 18.90
N ALA A 401 -16.42 26.28 19.14
CA ALA A 401 -16.32 27.04 20.38
C ALA A 401 -17.19 26.47 21.51
N ASP A 402 -18.26 25.75 21.15
CA ASP A 402 -19.16 25.07 22.08
C ASP A 402 -19.91 23.95 21.34
N THR A 403 -19.69 22.71 21.75
CA THR A 403 -20.30 21.51 21.15
C THR A 403 -21.61 21.10 21.83
N GLY A 404 -22.12 21.90 22.77
CA GLY A 404 -23.25 21.50 23.62
C GLY A 404 -22.82 20.47 24.67
N GLU A 405 -21.58 20.56 25.13
CA GLU A 405 -21.06 19.76 26.23
C GLU A 405 -21.85 20.08 27.52
N GLU A 406 -22.45 19.05 28.13
CA GLU A 406 -22.99 19.15 29.48
C GLU A 406 -21.95 18.66 30.48
N ILE A 407 -21.36 19.61 31.23
CA ILE A 407 -20.42 19.29 32.30
C ILE A 407 -21.19 18.72 33.50
N LEU A 408 -21.01 17.42 33.75
CA LEU A 408 -21.67 16.69 34.82
C LEU A 408 -20.90 16.79 36.14
N PHE A 409 -19.58 16.89 36.06
CA PHE A 409 -18.67 17.12 37.17
C PHE A 409 -17.43 17.88 36.69
N TRP A 410 -16.96 18.82 37.50
CA TRP A 410 -15.71 19.54 37.25
C TRP A 410 -15.04 19.89 38.58
N ASP A 411 -13.72 19.67 38.66
CA ASP A 411 -12.88 20.12 39.76
C ASP A 411 -11.57 20.72 39.23
N TYR A 412 -11.23 21.94 39.66
CA TYR A 412 -9.95 22.59 39.36
C TYR A 412 -8.79 22.07 40.23
N CYS A 413 -9.01 21.01 40.99
CA CYS A 413 -8.01 20.38 41.84
C CYS A 413 -7.27 21.37 42.77
N THR A 414 -7.99 22.36 43.31
CA THR A 414 -7.39 23.44 44.13
C THR A 414 -7.58 23.26 45.64
N ASP A 415 -8.46 22.36 46.06
CA ASP A 415 -8.84 22.12 47.46
C ASP A 415 -9.28 20.65 47.62
N LEU A 416 -8.45 19.81 48.23
CA LEU A 416 -8.74 18.39 48.51
C LEU A 416 -9.79 18.25 49.61
N ASP A 417 -9.92 19.24 50.48
CA ASP A 417 -10.88 19.25 51.58
C ASP A 417 -12.27 19.79 51.15
N ASN A 418 -12.49 20.01 49.85
CA ASN A 418 -13.77 20.46 49.29
C ASN A 418 -14.91 19.42 49.41
N GLY A 419 -14.59 18.18 49.80
CA GLY A 419 -15.53 17.07 49.98
C GLY A 419 -15.89 16.32 48.70
N ASN A 420 -15.21 16.60 47.58
CA ASN A 420 -15.36 15.85 46.33
C ASN A 420 -14.52 14.58 46.29
N TRP A 421 -13.49 14.49 47.15
CA TRP A 421 -12.45 13.45 47.08
C TRP A 421 -12.26 12.70 48.41
N ASP A 422 -12.16 11.38 48.32
CA ASP A 422 -11.57 10.50 49.33
C ASP A 422 -10.13 10.22 48.91
N TYR A 423 -9.18 10.80 49.64
CA TYR A 423 -7.78 10.82 49.27
C TYR A 423 -6.91 10.17 50.35
N GLY A 424 -5.96 9.36 49.92
CA GLY A 424 -4.96 8.77 50.80
C GLY A 424 -3.85 9.76 51.16
N SER A 425 -2.97 9.36 52.10
CA SER A 425 -1.94 10.26 52.64
C SER A 425 -0.86 10.67 51.64
N ASP A 426 -0.77 10.00 50.49
CA ASP A 426 0.19 10.34 49.43
C ASP A 426 -0.27 11.54 48.58
N TRP A 427 -1.54 11.95 48.68
CA TRP A 427 -2.13 13.06 47.91
C TRP A 427 -2.18 14.36 48.72
N HIS A 428 -1.84 15.46 48.05
CA HIS A 428 -1.67 16.77 48.66
C HIS A 428 -2.16 17.90 47.74
N GLU A 429 -2.54 19.02 48.34
CA GLU A 429 -2.83 20.26 47.61
C GLU A 429 -1.53 20.99 47.30
N SER A 430 -1.33 21.39 46.04
CA SER A 430 -0.18 22.22 45.70
C SER A 430 -0.24 23.56 46.45
N GLY A 431 0.89 23.99 47.02
CA GLY A 431 1.00 25.29 47.69
C GLY A 431 0.76 26.50 46.78
N SER A 432 0.70 26.30 45.45
CA SER A 432 0.28 27.31 44.46
C SER A 432 -1.21 27.30 44.13
N SER A 433 -2.00 26.36 44.70
CA SER A 433 -3.45 26.17 44.48
C SER A 433 -3.85 26.03 43.01
N THR A 434 -3.12 25.21 42.24
CA THR A 434 -3.38 24.99 40.80
C THR A 434 -3.47 23.51 40.42
N ALA A 435 -3.34 22.59 41.38
CA ALA A 435 -3.33 21.15 41.13
C ALA A 435 -3.33 20.37 42.44
N PHE A 436 -3.80 19.13 42.38
CA PHE A 436 -3.42 18.09 43.32
C PHE A 436 -2.07 17.54 42.91
N TYR A 437 -1.27 17.12 43.88
CA TYR A 437 -0.04 16.40 43.60
C TYR A 437 0.08 15.20 44.52
N ALA A 438 0.83 14.20 44.08
CA ALA A 438 1.06 13.01 44.86
C ALA A 438 2.52 12.57 44.85
N HIS A 439 2.96 12.02 45.99
CA HIS A 439 4.27 11.43 46.19
C HIS A 439 4.14 10.23 47.12
N HIS A 440 4.78 9.13 46.78
CA HIS A 440 4.65 7.88 47.49
C HIS A 440 5.70 7.74 48.60
N ASP A 441 5.34 8.14 49.83
CA ASP A 441 6.19 7.94 51.01
C ASP A 441 5.64 6.91 52.02
N GLY A 442 4.45 6.33 51.74
CA GLY A 442 3.73 5.52 52.73
C GLY A 442 2.62 4.61 52.20
N GLY A 443 1.40 4.80 52.67
CA GLY A 443 0.21 4.08 52.21
C GLY A 443 -0.84 5.09 51.76
N GLY A 444 -1.91 4.65 51.09
CA GLY A 444 -2.93 5.58 50.61
C GLY A 444 -2.53 6.27 49.30
N ARG A 445 -2.24 5.45 48.29
CA ARG A 445 -1.86 5.87 46.93
C ARG A 445 -3.03 6.40 46.09
N GLU A 446 -4.24 6.39 46.64
CA GLU A 446 -5.48 6.52 45.86
C GLU A 446 -6.14 7.88 46.14
N LEU A 447 -6.66 8.49 45.08
CA LEU A 447 -7.52 9.67 45.08
C LEU A 447 -8.83 9.27 44.40
N LYS A 448 -9.93 9.25 45.13
CA LYS A 448 -11.21 8.69 44.64
C LYS A 448 -12.31 9.72 44.74
N MET A 449 -13.18 9.78 43.74
CA MET A 449 -14.38 10.61 43.84
C MET A 449 -15.29 10.13 44.98
N GLU A 450 -15.60 11.02 45.93
CA GLU A 450 -16.35 10.70 47.14
C GLU A 450 -17.85 10.52 46.83
N ASN A 451 -18.38 11.39 45.97
CA ASN A 451 -19.79 11.34 45.57
C ASN A 451 -19.96 10.51 44.29
N THR A 452 -21.07 9.81 44.17
CA THR A 452 -21.44 9.11 42.93
C THR A 452 -22.06 10.09 41.93
N LEU A 453 -21.75 9.92 40.66
CA LEU A 453 -22.42 10.58 39.54
C LEU A 453 -23.40 9.60 38.87
N ASP A 454 -24.56 10.09 38.43
CA ASP A 454 -25.56 9.28 37.76
C ASP A 454 -25.43 9.40 36.24
N LEU A 455 -24.92 8.36 35.60
CA LEU A 455 -24.70 8.30 34.16
C LEU A 455 -25.68 7.37 33.41
N HIS A 456 -26.65 6.74 34.09
CA HIS A 456 -27.50 5.70 33.47
C HIS A 456 -28.41 6.18 32.33
N ALA A 457 -28.57 7.50 32.20
CA ALA A 457 -29.46 8.13 31.24
C ALA A 457 -28.76 8.52 29.94
N TYR A 458 -27.43 8.41 29.87
CA TYR A 458 -26.64 8.77 28.72
C TYR A 458 -26.39 7.57 27.81
N GLU A 459 -26.26 7.84 26.52
CA GLU A 459 -25.99 6.81 25.54
C GLU A 459 -24.51 6.40 25.60
N PRO A 460 -24.18 5.15 25.24
CA PRO A 460 -22.82 4.70 24.95
C PRO A 460 -21.99 5.73 24.19
N GLU A 461 -20.68 5.78 24.48
CA GLU A 461 -19.69 6.63 23.78
C GLU A 461 -19.87 8.15 23.91
N THR A 462 -20.95 8.64 24.55
CA THR A 462 -21.20 10.09 24.69
C THR A 462 -20.62 10.72 25.94
N VAL A 463 -20.21 9.93 26.93
CA VAL A 463 -19.69 10.41 28.21
C VAL A 463 -18.17 10.25 28.24
N THR A 464 -17.46 11.34 28.52
CA THR A 464 -16.01 11.35 28.65
C THR A 464 -15.60 11.77 30.07
N ALA A 465 -14.43 11.29 30.48
CA ALA A 465 -13.72 11.79 31.65
C ALA A 465 -12.37 12.34 31.18
N SER A 466 -12.05 13.57 31.57
CA SER A 466 -10.79 14.21 31.21
C SER A 466 -10.09 14.84 32.41
N TRP A 467 -8.77 15.00 32.33
CA TRP A 467 -7.93 15.65 33.34
C TRP A 467 -6.61 16.13 32.71
N ARG A 468 -5.89 16.99 33.41
CA ARG A 468 -4.50 17.35 33.11
C ARG A 468 -3.54 16.64 34.06
N ASN A 469 -2.39 16.18 33.58
CA ASN A 469 -1.30 15.74 34.44
C ASN A 469 0.07 16.11 33.91
N TRP A 470 1.05 16.18 34.82
CA TRP A 470 2.46 16.45 34.53
C TRP A 470 3.33 16.09 35.73
N THR A 471 4.65 16.11 35.56
CA THR A 471 5.61 15.96 36.67
C THR A 471 6.34 17.26 37.02
N TYR A 472 6.85 17.34 38.24
CA TYR A 472 7.56 18.55 38.70
C TYR A 472 8.86 18.83 37.90
N ARG A 473 9.56 17.79 37.41
CA ARG A 473 10.89 17.89 36.81
C ARG A 473 11.17 16.73 35.86
N SER A 474 11.97 16.99 34.83
CA SER A 474 12.40 16.06 33.77
C SER A 474 13.43 15.02 34.24
N TRP A 475 13.35 14.54 35.49
CA TRP A 475 14.25 13.47 35.92
C TRP A 475 13.87 12.17 35.23
N PRO A 476 14.84 11.28 34.94
CA PRO A 476 14.52 9.94 34.49
C PRO A 476 13.74 9.27 35.64
N GLN A 477 12.42 9.25 35.49
CA GLN A 477 11.52 8.52 36.38
C GLN A 477 11.87 7.04 36.27
N GLY A 478 11.69 6.30 37.36
CA GLY A 478 11.76 4.86 37.27
C GLY A 478 10.75 4.39 36.23
N SER A 479 11.09 3.38 35.43
CA SER A 479 10.12 2.75 34.50
C SER A 479 8.87 2.23 35.20
N ASP A 480 8.91 2.12 36.53
CA ASP A 480 7.83 1.62 37.37
C ASP A 480 6.93 2.75 37.94
N ASP A 481 7.25 4.03 37.70
CA ASP A 481 6.46 5.18 38.14
C ASP A 481 5.29 5.40 37.22
N CYS A 482 4.06 5.28 37.73
CA CYS A 482 2.85 5.34 36.91
C CYS A 482 1.70 6.04 37.60
N LEU A 483 0.98 6.88 36.86
CA LEU A 483 -0.35 7.33 37.22
C LEU A 483 -1.41 6.43 36.56
N GLN A 484 -2.18 5.73 37.39
CA GLN A 484 -3.32 4.91 36.97
C GLN A 484 -4.62 5.68 37.20
N TYR A 485 -5.59 5.48 36.32
CA TYR A 485 -6.99 5.87 36.56
C TYR A 485 -7.87 4.62 36.65
N GLY A 486 -9.06 4.77 37.22
CA GLY A 486 -10.00 3.66 37.35
C GLY A 486 -11.42 4.13 37.51
N PHE A 487 -12.35 3.25 37.16
CA PHE A 487 -13.77 3.45 37.36
C PHE A 487 -14.30 2.52 38.45
N TYR A 488 -15.30 2.99 39.19
CA TYR A 488 -15.93 2.19 40.23
C TYR A 488 -16.98 1.24 39.65
N ASP A 489 -16.75 -0.07 39.76
CA ASP A 489 -17.73 -1.09 39.38
C ASP A 489 -18.64 -1.43 40.57
N ASN A 490 -19.91 -1.04 40.44
CA ASN A 490 -20.94 -1.31 41.44
C ASN A 490 -21.31 -2.80 41.53
N GLY A 491 -21.08 -3.59 40.46
CA GLY A 491 -21.32 -5.03 40.42
C GLY A 491 -20.36 -5.81 41.33
N SER A 492 -19.08 -5.46 41.31
CA SER A 492 -18.03 -6.08 42.13
C SER A 492 -17.78 -5.37 43.46
N SER A 493 -18.27 -4.13 43.63
CA SER A 493 -17.90 -3.23 44.74
C SER A 493 -16.39 -2.97 44.81
N SER A 494 -15.69 -3.07 43.67
CA SER A 494 -14.26 -2.78 43.53
C SER A 494 -14.00 -1.69 42.50
N TRP A 495 -12.75 -1.23 42.47
CA TRP A 495 -12.24 -0.33 41.45
C TRP A 495 -11.56 -1.16 40.38
N ASP A 496 -11.93 -0.91 39.13
CA ASP A 496 -11.27 -1.49 37.97
C ASP A 496 -10.22 -0.46 37.51
N TRP A 497 -8.99 -0.69 37.98
CA TRP A 497 -7.83 0.16 37.69
C TRP A 497 -7.23 -0.24 36.34
N TYR A 498 -7.10 0.72 35.44
CA TYR A 498 -6.48 0.51 34.14
C TYR A 498 -4.97 0.68 34.28
N SER A 499 -4.23 -0.43 34.13
CA SER A 499 -2.76 -0.44 34.15
C SER A 499 -2.14 -0.18 32.79
N ASP A 500 -2.82 -0.59 31.73
CA ASP A 500 -2.26 -0.66 30.37
C ASP A 500 -2.31 0.71 29.66
N LEU A 501 -3.12 1.63 30.18
CA LEU A 501 -3.14 3.07 29.85
C LEU A 501 -2.57 3.91 31.00
N GLY A 502 -1.80 3.27 31.89
CA GLY A 502 -1.11 3.96 32.97
C GLY A 502 -0.07 4.91 32.37
N ILE A 503 -0.16 6.18 32.75
CA ILE A 503 0.76 7.23 32.30
C ILE A 503 2.06 6.96 33.07
N CYS A 504 2.89 6.08 32.52
CA CYS A 504 4.09 5.52 33.12
C CYS A 504 5.35 6.19 32.55
N GLY A 505 6.42 6.29 33.36
CA GLY A 505 7.70 6.82 32.90
C GLY A 505 7.71 8.35 32.77
N ASN A 506 8.41 8.89 31.77
CA ASN A 506 8.63 10.33 31.64
C ASN A 506 7.48 11.05 30.92
N ILE A 507 6.45 11.39 31.66
CA ILE A 507 5.21 11.97 31.14
C ILE A 507 5.29 13.51 30.92
N GLY A 508 6.52 14.03 30.83
CA GLY A 508 6.80 15.46 30.66
C GLY A 508 6.63 16.32 31.92
N THR A 509 7.15 17.55 31.84
CA THR A 509 7.02 18.58 32.89
C THR A 509 5.94 19.63 32.61
N SER A 510 5.32 19.54 31.44
CA SER A 510 4.26 20.44 30.99
C SER A 510 2.91 19.75 31.19
N PRO A 511 1.84 20.47 31.58
CA PRO A 511 0.50 19.90 31.67
C PRO A 511 0.07 19.29 30.32
N VAL A 512 -0.34 18.02 30.34
CA VAL A 512 -0.92 17.32 29.19
C VAL A 512 -2.36 16.97 29.50
N ASN A 513 -3.28 17.22 28.56
CA ASN A 513 -4.69 16.80 28.68
C ASN A 513 -4.82 15.30 28.36
N TYR A 514 -5.56 14.58 29.18
CA TYR A 514 -5.96 13.20 28.94
C TYR A 514 -7.48 13.14 28.94
N THR A 515 -8.05 12.42 27.98
CA THR A 515 -9.50 12.21 27.85
C THR A 515 -9.75 10.75 27.55
N VAL A 516 -10.72 10.16 28.24
CA VAL A 516 -11.15 8.77 28.04
C VAL A 516 -12.66 8.69 27.92
N THR A 517 -13.14 7.90 26.97
CA THR A 517 -14.56 7.56 26.85
C THR A 517 -14.94 6.60 27.97
N VAL A 518 -15.99 6.91 28.72
CA VAL A 518 -16.47 6.05 29.81
C VAL A 518 -17.14 4.82 29.20
N PRO A 519 -16.63 3.59 29.45
CA PRO A 519 -17.22 2.39 28.86
C PRO A 519 -18.66 2.16 29.33
N ASP A 520 -19.49 1.57 28.47
CA ASP A 520 -20.92 1.31 28.72
C ASP A 520 -21.21 0.64 30.06
N THR A 521 -20.34 -0.25 30.50
CA THR A 521 -20.47 -0.96 31.78
C THR A 521 -20.46 -0.03 32.99
N TYR A 522 -19.90 1.18 32.86
CA TYR A 522 -19.80 2.19 33.91
C TYR A 522 -20.81 3.33 33.76
N LEU A 523 -21.65 3.34 32.71
CA LEU A 523 -22.81 4.24 32.57
C LEU A 523 -23.92 3.84 33.57
N THR A 524 -23.64 4.05 34.85
CA THR A 524 -24.46 3.59 35.98
C THR A 524 -24.86 4.76 36.87
N SER A 525 -25.83 4.54 37.75
CA SER A 525 -26.25 5.54 38.75
C SER A 525 -25.27 5.74 39.90
N THR A 526 -24.11 5.10 39.83
CA THR A 526 -23.12 5.02 40.91
C THR A 526 -21.71 5.25 40.39
N PHE A 527 -21.57 5.88 39.22
CA PHE A 527 -20.29 6.13 38.59
C PHE A 527 -19.38 6.95 39.50
N LYS A 528 -18.10 6.60 39.51
CA LYS A 528 -17.01 7.35 40.14
C LYS A 528 -15.74 7.13 39.34
N ILE A 529 -14.92 8.17 39.27
CA ILE A 529 -13.53 8.09 38.80
C ILE A 529 -12.56 8.16 39.97
N GLY A 530 -11.40 7.55 39.82
CA GLY A 530 -10.31 7.61 40.78
C GLY A 530 -8.97 7.54 40.08
N PHE A 531 -7.95 7.97 40.82
CA PHE A 531 -6.56 8.00 40.42
C PHE A 531 -5.72 7.25 41.44
N ARG A 532 -4.64 6.62 40.99
CA ARG A 532 -3.73 5.87 41.84
C ARG A 532 -2.31 6.00 41.34
N ILE A 533 -1.40 6.31 42.25
CA ILE A 533 0.03 6.35 41.93
C ILE A 533 0.71 5.01 42.16
N GLN A 534 1.72 4.70 41.37
CA GLN A 534 2.63 3.56 41.53
C GLN A 534 4.07 4.06 41.56
N SER A 535 4.87 3.51 42.49
CA SER A 535 6.33 3.66 42.64
C SER A 535 6.95 5.03 42.94
N TYR A 536 6.30 6.18 42.70
CA TYR A 536 6.79 7.58 42.92
C TYR A 536 7.42 7.87 44.30
N SER A 537 8.51 7.23 44.66
CA SER A 537 9.01 7.10 46.03
C SER A 537 10.40 7.68 46.23
N ASP A 538 11.05 8.12 45.15
CA ASP A 538 12.32 8.83 45.28
C ASP A 538 12.11 10.29 45.67
N ASP A 539 13.13 10.84 46.32
CA ASP A 539 13.12 12.21 46.82
C ASP A 539 12.83 13.21 45.66
N ASN A 540 11.67 13.86 45.73
CA ASN A 540 11.16 14.86 44.79
C ASN A 540 10.51 14.35 43.50
N GLU A 541 10.04 13.10 43.48
CA GLU A 541 9.14 12.60 42.45
C GLU A 541 7.69 12.96 42.80
N TYR A 542 7.08 13.78 41.96
CA TYR A 542 5.69 14.23 42.13
C TYR A 542 4.96 14.16 40.80
N ILE A 543 3.79 13.56 40.84
CA ILE A 543 2.77 13.65 39.79
C ILE A 543 1.75 14.71 40.18
N TYR A 544 1.30 15.51 39.22
CA TYR A 544 0.26 16.50 39.39
C TYR A 544 -0.98 16.10 38.60
N ILE A 545 -2.17 16.39 39.14
CA ILE A 545 -3.45 16.30 38.44
C ILE A 545 -4.21 17.61 38.60
N ASP A 546 -4.79 18.08 37.51
CA ASP A 546 -5.63 19.28 37.45
C ASP A 546 -6.85 19.08 36.53
N ASN A 547 -7.85 19.95 36.63
CA ASN A 547 -9.03 20.03 35.75
C ASN A 547 -9.73 18.68 35.51
N VAL A 548 -10.02 17.92 36.56
CA VAL A 548 -10.78 16.68 36.41
C VAL A 548 -12.22 17.01 36.03
N LYS A 549 -12.62 16.61 34.82
CA LYS A 549 -13.95 16.80 34.25
C LYS A 549 -14.59 15.46 33.95
N ILE A 550 -15.90 15.36 34.19
CA ILE A 550 -16.77 14.35 33.58
C ILE A 550 -17.88 15.11 32.87
N SER A 551 -18.07 14.81 31.60
CA SER A 551 -19.03 15.51 30.77
C SER A 551 -19.71 14.57 29.80
N VAL A 552 -20.81 15.04 29.24
CA VAL A 552 -21.55 14.32 28.21
C VAL A 552 -21.78 15.23 27.03
N GLN A 553 -21.58 14.68 25.84
CA GLN A 553 -21.84 15.37 24.60
C GLN A 553 -23.33 15.24 24.25
N THR A 554 -24.10 16.33 24.44
CA THR A 554 -25.57 16.32 24.22
C THR A 554 -26.02 16.95 22.90
N GLY A 555 -25.07 17.51 22.13
CA GLY A 555 -25.28 18.24 20.87
C GLY A 555 -24.60 17.61 19.66
N THR A 556 -24.51 18.37 18.55
CA THR A 556 -23.79 17.95 17.34
C THR A 556 -22.30 17.84 17.66
N ILE A 557 -21.77 16.62 17.56
CA ILE A 557 -20.42 16.26 18.02
C ILE A 557 -19.37 16.65 16.97
N ALA A 558 -19.70 16.45 15.70
CA ALA A 558 -18.96 16.88 14.52
C ALA A 558 -19.98 17.24 13.44
N ASP A 559 -19.67 18.17 12.54
CA ASP A 559 -20.47 18.34 11.33
C ASP A 559 -20.09 17.28 10.32
N THR A 560 -20.85 16.19 10.33
CA THR A 560 -20.63 15.05 9.45
C THR A 560 -21.21 15.26 8.07
N SER A 561 -21.76 16.44 7.74
CA SER A 561 -22.31 16.73 6.41
C SER A 561 -21.48 17.79 5.69
N ALA A 562 -21.36 17.66 4.37
CA ALA A 562 -20.70 18.68 3.55
C ALA A 562 -21.34 18.78 2.18
N ILE A 563 -21.33 19.98 1.61
CA ILE A 563 -21.64 20.21 0.19
C ILE A 563 -20.38 19.88 -0.60
N PHE A 564 -20.44 18.86 -1.46
CA PHE A 564 -19.33 18.50 -2.36
C PHE A 564 -19.73 18.71 -3.82
N LYS A 565 -18.89 19.42 -4.58
CA LYS A 565 -19.11 19.67 -6.01
C LYS A 565 -17.88 19.36 -6.84
N ILE A 566 -18.13 18.86 -8.04
CA ILE A 566 -17.14 18.59 -9.08
C ILE A 566 -17.57 19.37 -10.32
N ASP A 567 -16.70 20.25 -10.81
CA ASP A 567 -16.95 21.18 -11.93
C ASP A 567 -18.24 22.00 -11.79
N GLY A 568 -18.55 22.36 -10.54
CA GLY A 568 -19.71 23.17 -10.16
C GLY A 568 -21.01 22.40 -9.98
N ASP A 569 -21.07 21.12 -10.34
CA ASP A 569 -22.21 20.24 -10.07
C ASP A 569 -22.08 19.63 -8.67
N GLN A 570 -23.12 19.78 -7.85
CA GLN A 570 -23.17 19.14 -6.53
C GLN A 570 -23.49 17.65 -6.68
N VAL A 571 -22.66 16.82 -6.03
CA VAL A 571 -22.64 15.37 -6.19
C VAL A 571 -22.71 14.70 -4.82
N TYR A 572 -23.37 13.55 -4.75
CA TYR A 572 -23.61 12.82 -3.51
C TYR A 572 -23.92 11.34 -3.80
N PHE A 573 -23.99 10.52 -2.76
CA PHE A 573 -24.46 9.14 -2.84
C PHE A 573 -25.96 9.06 -2.51
N ASP A 574 -26.76 8.45 -3.37
CA ASP A 574 -28.18 8.22 -3.07
C ASP A 574 -28.38 7.12 -2.00
N GLU A 575 -29.64 6.82 -1.64
CA GLU A 575 -29.97 5.76 -0.66
C GLU A 575 -29.40 4.37 -1.02
N GLY A 576 -29.00 4.14 -2.28
CA GLY A 576 -28.38 2.92 -2.76
C GLY A 576 -26.85 2.97 -2.85
N GLY A 577 -26.21 4.06 -2.42
CA GLY A 577 -24.77 4.27 -2.57
C GLY A 577 -24.34 4.62 -3.99
N VAL A 578 -25.28 5.04 -4.86
CA VAL A 578 -24.99 5.34 -6.27
C VAL A 578 -24.61 6.82 -6.44
N PRO A 579 -23.47 7.13 -7.10
CA PRO A 579 -23.08 8.49 -7.48
C PRO A 579 -24.19 9.25 -8.23
N THR A 580 -24.65 10.36 -7.66
CA THR A 580 -25.78 11.13 -8.19
C THR A 580 -25.50 12.64 -8.15
N LYS A 581 -26.10 13.40 -9.07
CA LYS A 581 -26.11 14.87 -9.06
C LYS A 581 -27.39 15.40 -8.41
N GLY A 582 -27.29 16.34 -7.48
CA GLY A 582 -28.44 16.93 -6.81
C GLY A 582 -28.06 17.93 -5.73
N ALA A 583 -29.04 18.37 -4.96
CA ALA A 583 -28.86 19.37 -3.90
C ALA A 583 -28.72 18.73 -2.50
N GLU A 584 -28.32 17.47 -2.46
CA GLU A 584 -28.08 16.72 -1.22
C GLU A 584 -26.60 16.80 -0.83
N GLU A 585 -26.34 16.82 0.47
CA GLU A 585 -25.00 16.82 1.05
C GLU A 585 -24.43 15.41 1.08
N ILE A 586 -23.11 15.30 1.08
CA ILE A 586 -22.44 14.05 1.44
C ILE A 586 -22.38 13.93 2.96
N THR A 587 -22.34 12.70 3.47
CA THR A 587 -22.20 12.42 4.89
C THR A 587 -20.93 11.62 5.13
N ALA A 588 -20.11 12.03 6.11
CA ALA A 588 -18.89 11.34 6.49
C ALA A 588 -19.20 9.88 6.87
N SER A 589 -18.34 8.96 6.44
CA SER A 589 -18.38 7.58 6.92
C SER A 589 -17.73 7.44 8.30
N GLU A 590 -16.74 8.29 8.57
CA GLU A 590 -15.98 8.31 9.83
C GLU A 590 -15.77 9.75 10.27
N TRP A 591 -15.63 9.95 11.58
CA TRP A 591 -15.32 11.25 12.17
C TRP A 591 -14.64 11.06 13.52
N SER A 592 -13.88 12.07 13.91
CA SER A 592 -13.17 12.16 15.19
C SER A 592 -13.44 13.51 15.82
N LEU A 593 -13.55 13.55 17.15
CA LEU A 593 -13.68 14.77 17.94
C LEU A 593 -12.51 14.86 18.91
N LEU A 594 -11.95 16.04 19.03
CA LEU A 594 -10.78 16.33 19.83
C LEU A 594 -11.03 17.59 20.66
N GLU A 595 -10.76 17.53 21.97
CA GLU A 595 -10.84 18.70 22.84
C GLU A 595 -9.49 19.43 22.84
N ASN A 596 -9.43 20.59 22.18
CA ASN A 596 -8.21 21.39 22.09
C ASN A 596 -7.95 22.13 23.41
N GLU A 597 -9.02 22.71 23.99
CA GLU A 597 -9.02 23.38 25.30
C GLU A 597 -10.35 23.09 26.01
N PRO A 598 -10.44 23.30 27.34
CA PRO A 598 -11.67 23.13 28.11
C PRO A 598 -12.93 23.73 27.48
N GLY A 599 -13.78 22.86 26.91
CA GLY A 599 -15.04 23.23 26.26
C GLY A 599 -14.92 23.70 24.80
N GLU A 600 -13.72 23.70 24.23
CA GLU A 600 -13.43 24.03 22.84
C GLU A 600 -12.92 22.78 22.11
N TYR A 601 -13.49 22.50 20.95
CA TYR A 601 -13.27 21.24 20.27
C TYR A 601 -12.87 21.48 18.81
N SER A 602 -12.27 20.47 18.22
CA SER A 602 -12.17 20.35 16.79
C SER A 602 -12.64 18.99 16.36
N TYR A 603 -13.15 18.89 15.14
CA TYR A 603 -13.51 17.61 14.56
C TYR A 603 -12.81 17.40 13.23
N SER A 604 -12.65 16.14 12.86
CA SER A 604 -12.25 15.71 11.52
C SER A 604 -13.29 14.71 11.01
N CYS A 605 -13.54 14.71 9.70
CA CYS A 605 -14.49 13.86 9.03
C CYS A 605 -13.84 13.29 7.77
N TYR A 606 -14.19 12.04 7.45
CA TYR A 606 -13.65 11.29 6.34
C TYR A 606 -14.76 10.67 5.50
N LEU A 607 -14.58 10.66 4.17
CA LEU A 607 -15.42 9.93 3.24
C LEU A 607 -14.62 9.42 2.01
N ASP A 608 -14.80 8.14 1.66
CA ASP A 608 -14.39 7.62 0.35
C ASP A 608 -15.32 8.16 -0.76
N VAL A 609 -14.80 9.08 -1.58
CA VAL A 609 -15.50 9.72 -2.70
C VAL A 609 -15.04 9.17 -4.06
N THR A 610 -14.33 8.04 -4.09
CA THR A 610 -13.74 7.45 -5.31
C THR A 610 -14.74 7.37 -6.47
N GLN A 611 -15.94 6.86 -6.19
CA GLN A 611 -16.97 6.70 -7.22
C GLN A 611 -17.55 8.03 -7.70
N LEU A 612 -17.64 9.06 -6.85
CA LEU A 612 -18.07 10.40 -7.26
C LEU A 612 -17.02 11.02 -8.18
N VAL A 613 -15.74 10.93 -7.81
CA VAL A 613 -14.62 11.44 -8.61
C VAL A 613 -14.55 10.73 -9.97
N ARG A 614 -14.58 9.39 -10.00
CA ARG A 614 -14.59 8.61 -11.25
C ARG A 614 -15.81 8.91 -12.14
N THR A 615 -16.96 9.24 -11.57
CA THR A 615 -18.19 9.46 -12.34
C THR A 615 -18.30 10.89 -12.89
N PHE A 616 -17.79 11.89 -12.16
CA PHE A 616 -18.10 13.30 -12.42
C PHE A 616 -16.90 14.20 -12.73
N SER A 617 -15.66 13.71 -12.60
CA SER A 617 -14.47 14.44 -13.07
C SER A 617 -14.32 14.41 -14.60
N ASP A 618 -13.36 15.17 -15.13
CA ASP A 618 -13.09 15.22 -16.56
C ASP A 618 -12.72 13.85 -17.13
N GLU A 619 -13.30 13.49 -18.28
CA GLU A 619 -12.90 12.30 -19.04
C GLU A 619 -11.52 12.55 -19.67
N GLY A 620 -10.55 11.70 -19.32
CA GLY A 620 -9.20 11.70 -19.85
C GLY A 620 -9.09 10.99 -21.20
N ASP A 621 -7.87 10.57 -21.54
CA ASP A 621 -7.61 9.80 -22.75
C ASP A 621 -8.15 8.36 -22.61
N ASN A 622 -8.61 7.79 -23.73
CA ASN A 622 -9.11 6.41 -23.81
C ASN A 622 -10.31 6.07 -22.90
N GLY A 623 -11.02 7.08 -22.39
CA GLY A 623 -12.15 6.88 -21.48
C GLY A 623 -11.74 6.64 -20.03
N ASN A 624 -10.49 6.91 -19.68
CA ASN A 624 -10.02 6.93 -18.30
C ASN A 624 -10.56 8.17 -17.57
N TYR A 625 -10.65 8.09 -16.25
CA TYR A 625 -11.06 9.22 -15.41
C TYR A 625 -9.90 9.58 -14.47
N PRO A 626 -9.02 10.52 -14.85
CA PRO A 626 -7.83 10.86 -14.08
C PRO A 626 -8.14 11.62 -12.78
N GLY A 627 -9.37 12.13 -12.62
CA GLY A 627 -9.73 12.92 -11.45
C GLY A 627 -9.32 14.39 -11.55
N ASN A 628 -8.95 14.88 -12.75
CA ASN A 628 -8.80 16.31 -12.98
C ASN A 628 -10.19 16.98 -12.98
N ALA A 629 -10.35 18.01 -12.17
CA ALA A 629 -11.59 18.79 -12.05
C ALA A 629 -11.37 20.03 -11.17
N THR A 630 -12.36 20.92 -11.13
CA THR A 630 -12.52 21.88 -10.04
C THR A 630 -13.35 21.28 -8.91
N TYR A 631 -12.74 21.10 -7.74
CA TYR A 631 -13.40 20.60 -6.55
C TYR A 631 -13.84 21.75 -5.64
N ILE A 632 -15.07 21.67 -5.12
CA ILE A 632 -15.64 22.68 -4.22
C ILE A 632 -16.25 21.97 -3.02
N VAL A 633 -15.81 22.33 -1.83
CA VAL A 633 -16.42 21.89 -0.57
C VAL A 633 -16.99 23.09 0.16
N GLY A 634 -18.12 22.91 0.83
CA GLY A 634 -18.75 23.94 1.64
C GLY A 634 -19.84 23.37 2.55
N GLY A 635 -20.61 24.25 3.18
CA GLY A 635 -21.65 23.82 4.12
C GLY A 635 -21.11 23.12 5.37
N VAL A 636 -19.82 23.29 5.66
CA VAL A 636 -19.15 22.78 6.86
C VAL A 636 -19.33 23.80 7.98
N ASP A 637 -19.83 23.35 9.14
CA ASP A 637 -20.03 24.17 10.32
C ASP A 637 -18.72 24.31 11.13
N GLY A 638 -18.34 25.55 11.42
CA GLY A 638 -17.21 25.89 12.28
C GLY A 638 -17.42 27.24 12.96
N ASP A 639 -16.88 27.39 14.16
CA ASP A 639 -16.99 28.63 14.92
C ASP A 639 -15.85 29.60 14.59
N THR A 640 -16.13 30.89 14.70
CA THR A 640 -15.19 31.96 14.34
C THR A 640 -14.85 32.84 15.55
N GLY A 641 -13.70 33.51 15.49
CA GLY A 641 -13.38 34.60 16.42
C GLY A 641 -12.45 34.24 17.57
N ASN A 642 -11.82 33.06 17.53
CA ASN A 642 -10.64 32.72 18.30
C ASN A 642 -9.42 32.65 17.35
N GLU A 643 -8.23 32.94 17.85
CA GLU A 643 -6.97 32.82 17.07
C GLU A 643 -6.73 31.38 16.59
N TRP A 644 -7.26 30.39 17.31
CA TRP A 644 -7.21 28.97 16.94
C TRP A 644 -8.37 28.50 16.05
N SER A 645 -9.32 29.38 15.72
CA SER A 645 -10.44 29.00 14.85
C SER A 645 -9.89 28.62 13.47
N TYR A 646 -10.31 27.46 12.96
CA TYR A 646 -10.05 27.03 11.59
C TYR A 646 -11.24 26.20 11.05
N ALA A 647 -11.38 26.14 9.74
CA ALA A 647 -12.15 25.12 9.04
C ALA A 647 -11.54 24.92 7.67
N ALA A 648 -11.55 23.68 7.17
CA ALA A 648 -10.86 23.31 5.96
C ALA A 648 -11.28 21.95 5.43
N TRP A 649 -10.80 21.63 4.24
CA TRP A 649 -10.94 20.32 3.63
C TRP A 649 -9.74 19.98 2.75
N SER A 650 -9.54 18.68 2.56
CA SER A 650 -8.52 18.12 1.66
C SER A 650 -9.08 16.91 0.92
N LEU A 651 -8.79 16.82 -0.37
CA LEU A 651 -9.08 15.69 -1.24
C LEU A 651 -7.76 15.02 -1.65
N ILE A 652 -7.63 13.73 -1.32
CA ILE A 652 -6.53 12.88 -1.73
C ILE A 652 -7.03 12.03 -2.91
N ILE A 653 -6.43 12.20 -4.08
CA ILE A 653 -6.69 11.38 -5.27
C ILE A 653 -5.48 10.49 -5.49
N ILE A 654 -5.68 9.18 -5.42
CA ILE A 654 -4.67 8.16 -5.72
C ILE A 654 -5.01 7.59 -7.09
N TYR A 655 -4.02 7.54 -7.99
CA TYR A 655 -4.22 7.18 -9.38
C TYR A 655 -3.08 6.30 -9.91
N SER A 656 -3.37 5.51 -10.95
CA SER A 656 -2.38 4.75 -11.70
C SER A 656 -2.26 5.34 -13.11
N SER A 657 -1.04 5.56 -13.62
CA SER A 657 -0.81 5.96 -15.02
C SER A 657 0.32 5.12 -15.61
N PRO A 658 0.23 4.73 -16.91
CA PRO A 658 1.34 4.13 -17.64
C PRO A 658 2.63 4.96 -17.65
N GLU A 659 2.52 6.29 -17.49
CA GLU A 659 3.66 7.21 -17.46
C GLU A 659 4.26 7.38 -16.05
N THR A 660 3.54 6.98 -15.01
CA THR A 660 4.01 7.07 -13.61
C THR A 660 4.49 5.70 -13.12
N HIS A 661 5.66 5.67 -12.50
CA HIS A 661 6.08 4.51 -11.72
C HIS A 661 5.18 4.37 -10.49
N GLY A 662 4.90 3.15 -10.05
CA GLY A 662 4.06 2.93 -8.87
C GLY A 662 4.68 3.54 -7.62
N HIS A 663 3.87 4.10 -6.72
CA HIS A 663 4.28 4.37 -5.35
C HIS A 663 3.62 3.39 -4.40
N GLN A 664 4.29 3.17 -3.28
CA GLN A 664 3.67 2.70 -2.06
C GLN A 664 3.21 3.93 -1.29
N LEU A 665 1.94 4.00 -0.90
CA LEU A 665 1.39 5.11 -0.12
C LEU A 665 0.93 4.62 1.26
N TYR A 666 1.49 5.21 2.30
CA TYR A 666 1.15 4.96 3.70
C TYR A 666 0.41 6.17 4.24
N LEU A 667 -0.83 5.97 4.68
CA LEU A 667 -1.70 7.01 5.24
C LEU A 667 -1.82 6.78 6.75
N TYR A 668 -1.55 7.85 7.51
CA TYR A 668 -1.66 7.94 8.96
C TYR A 668 -2.60 9.11 9.27
N ASP A 669 -3.82 8.83 9.72
CA ASP A 669 -4.90 9.82 9.86
C ASP A 669 -5.49 9.90 11.28
N ASP A 670 -4.66 9.60 12.27
CA ASP A 670 -4.98 9.88 13.66
C ASP A 670 -5.14 11.39 13.88
N PHE A 671 -6.30 11.80 14.37
CA PHE A 671 -6.64 13.20 14.57
C PHE A 671 -6.11 13.71 15.91
N ILE A 672 -5.06 14.53 15.88
CA ILE A 672 -4.26 14.88 17.07
C ILE A 672 -4.06 16.39 17.19
N TYR A 673 -3.95 16.89 18.42
CA TYR A 673 -3.78 18.30 18.74
C TYR A 673 -2.35 18.53 19.21
N SER A 674 -1.70 19.51 18.60
CA SER A 674 -0.41 20.04 19.02
C SER A 674 -0.64 21.41 19.66
N GLY A 675 -0.40 21.51 20.97
CA GLY A 675 -0.44 22.78 21.68
C GLY A 675 0.89 23.54 21.57
N MET A 676 0.93 24.75 22.13
CA MET A 676 2.13 25.57 22.16
C MET A 676 3.34 24.84 22.79
N ASN A 677 4.51 24.98 22.17
CA ASN A 677 5.79 24.41 22.59
C ASN A 677 5.76 22.88 22.68
N CYS A 678 4.95 22.24 21.83
CA CYS A 678 4.80 20.80 21.74
C CYS A 678 5.54 20.25 20.53
N ASN A 679 6.13 19.07 20.66
CA ASN A 679 6.41 18.18 19.54
C ASN A 679 5.52 16.97 19.76
N VAL A 680 4.43 16.92 19.01
CA VAL A 680 3.35 15.96 19.24
C VAL A 680 3.90 14.54 19.18
N ASP A 681 3.57 13.74 20.19
CA ASP A 681 3.79 12.29 20.23
C ASP A 681 2.62 11.63 19.49
N PHE A 682 2.75 11.46 18.17
CA PHE A 682 1.63 11.01 17.34
C PHE A 682 1.54 9.48 17.19
N ASP A 683 2.58 8.73 17.54
CA ASP A 683 2.56 7.27 17.60
C ASP A 683 2.35 6.73 19.03
N GLY A 684 2.33 7.61 20.04
CA GLY A 684 1.96 7.30 21.41
C GLY A 684 3.03 6.50 22.16
N ASP A 685 4.29 6.60 21.75
CA ASP A 685 5.40 5.84 22.31
C ASP A 685 6.03 6.50 23.56
N GLY A 686 5.59 7.72 23.89
CA GLY A 686 6.05 8.53 25.01
C GLY A 686 7.27 9.41 24.70
N GLU A 687 7.79 9.38 23.49
CA GLU A 687 8.85 10.26 23.00
C GLU A 687 8.27 11.39 22.12
N GLU A 688 9.00 12.50 22.03
CA GLU A 688 8.58 13.63 21.21
C GLU A 688 8.64 13.28 19.70
N GLY A 689 7.57 13.54 18.94
CA GLY A 689 7.48 13.26 17.51
C GLY A 689 6.75 11.94 17.23
N GLY A 690 7.26 11.12 16.32
CA GLY A 690 6.76 9.77 16.16
C GLY A 690 7.52 8.97 15.11
N THR A 691 7.57 7.67 15.33
CA THR A 691 8.14 6.69 14.41
C THR A 691 7.06 6.21 13.45
N ILE A 692 7.10 6.75 12.23
CA ILE A 692 6.34 6.18 11.13
C ILE A 692 7.01 4.87 10.73
N SER A 693 6.30 3.75 10.81
CA SER A 693 6.80 2.40 10.50
C SER A 693 5.80 1.58 9.68
N GLY A 694 6.20 0.36 9.30
CA GLY A 694 5.37 -0.55 8.51
C GLY A 694 5.54 -0.38 6.99
N PHE A 695 6.55 0.38 6.58
CA PHE A 695 6.91 0.54 5.16
C PHE A 695 8.19 -0.21 4.79
N LEU A 696 8.51 -0.27 3.50
CA LEU A 696 9.79 -0.78 3.01
C LEU A 696 10.30 0.15 1.92
N VAL A 697 11.37 0.90 2.20
CA VAL A 697 11.97 1.80 1.21
C VAL A 697 12.52 1.00 0.02
N PRO A 698 12.04 1.25 -1.21
CA PRO A 698 12.49 0.51 -2.39
C PRO A 698 13.89 0.95 -2.83
N GLU A 699 14.50 0.18 -3.75
CA GLU A 699 15.71 0.63 -4.44
C GLU A 699 15.45 1.87 -5.32
N PRO A 700 16.43 2.79 -5.46
CA PRO A 700 16.28 3.96 -6.32
C PRO A 700 16.04 3.53 -7.77
N ILE A 701 15.12 4.20 -8.44
CA ILE A 701 14.89 3.95 -9.87
C ILE A 701 16.09 4.44 -10.65
N ARG A 702 16.71 3.52 -11.40
CA ARG A 702 17.90 3.80 -12.23
C ARG A 702 17.59 3.64 -13.69
N ASP A 703 18.21 4.48 -14.52
CA ASP A 703 18.26 4.29 -15.95
C ASP A 703 18.99 2.97 -16.25
N PRO A 704 18.38 2.04 -17.00
CA PRO A 704 18.97 0.72 -17.24
C PRO A 704 20.24 0.76 -18.10
N ASP A 705 20.44 1.80 -18.90
CA ASP A 705 21.61 1.96 -19.77
C ASP A 705 22.78 2.66 -19.06
N THR A 706 22.51 3.62 -18.17
CA THR A 706 23.55 4.43 -17.51
C THR A 706 23.79 4.06 -16.05
N GLY A 707 22.82 3.44 -15.37
CA GLY A 707 22.82 3.18 -13.93
C GLY A 707 22.61 4.43 -13.07
N GLU A 708 22.41 5.60 -13.68
CA GLU A 708 22.13 6.85 -12.98
C GLU A 708 20.72 6.83 -12.37
N ILE A 709 20.57 7.40 -11.19
CA ILE A 709 19.26 7.56 -10.54
C ILE A 709 18.43 8.54 -11.37
N ILE A 710 17.24 8.12 -11.83
CA ILE A 710 16.32 8.96 -12.63
C ILE A 710 15.20 9.57 -11.80
N GLU A 711 14.86 8.96 -10.66
CA GLU A 711 14.00 9.57 -9.65
C GLU A 711 14.86 10.12 -8.52
N GLU A 712 14.95 11.45 -8.40
CA GLU A 712 15.78 12.06 -7.35
C GLU A 712 15.16 11.94 -5.95
N ASN A 713 13.83 11.81 -5.85
CA ASN A 713 13.13 11.72 -4.57
C ASN A 713 13.01 10.26 -4.11
N ALA A 714 13.51 9.98 -2.92
CA ALA A 714 13.28 8.71 -2.22
C ALA A 714 11.84 8.61 -1.72
N ALA A 715 11.32 9.71 -1.18
CA ALA A 715 9.97 9.76 -0.64
C ALA A 715 9.31 11.13 -0.80
N LYS A 716 7.97 11.12 -0.76
CA LYS A 716 7.11 12.29 -0.69
C LYS A 716 6.26 12.19 0.58
N LEU A 717 6.32 13.21 1.43
CA LEU A 717 5.58 13.29 2.68
C LEU A 717 4.57 14.45 2.57
N THR A 718 3.27 14.20 2.71
CA THR A 718 2.26 15.27 2.73
C THR A 718 1.54 15.31 4.07
N CYS A 719 1.43 16.48 4.67
CA CYS A 719 0.69 16.68 5.92
C CYS A 719 -0.53 17.56 5.66
N PHE A 720 -1.65 17.28 6.33
CA PHE A 720 -2.77 18.22 6.45
C PHE A 720 -2.86 18.67 7.91
N VAL A 721 -2.52 19.94 8.13
CA VAL A 721 -2.53 20.60 9.43
C VAL A 721 -3.65 21.64 9.44
N GLY A 722 -4.57 21.49 10.39
CA GLY A 722 -5.65 22.41 10.67
C GLY A 722 -5.16 23.49 11.62
N GLU A 723 -5.05 24.72 11.10
CA GLU A 723 -4.31 25.88 11.64
C GLU A 723 -2.93 26.01 10.96
N GLY A 724 -2.57 27.25 10.66
CA GLY A 724 -1.43 27.63 9.85
C GLY A 724 -1.50 29.13 9.66
N ASP A 725 -0.62 29.90 10.25
CA ASP A 725 -0.53 31.35 10.06
C ASP A 725 0.95 31.77 9.94
N ASP A 726 1.22 32.94 9.35
CA ASP A 726 2.60 33.44 9.18
C ASP A 726 2.93 34.46 10.30
N TYR A 727 2.26 34.38 11.46
CA TYR A 727 2.42 35.32 12.57
C TYR A 727 3.48 34.85 13.57
N TYR A 728 3.42 33.60 13.97
CA TYR A 728 4.50 32.96 14.72
C TYR A 728 5.49 32.29 13.75
N ASN A 729 6.63 31.87 14.26
CA ASN A 729 7.72 31.30 13.46
C ASN A 729 8.31 30.15 14.28
N ASP A 730 9.23 29.41 13.67
CA ASP A 730 9.96 28.29 14.29
C ASP A 730 9.13 27.00 14.42
N ASP A 731 8.09 26.88 13.60
CA ASP A 731 7.32 25.66 13.36
C ASP A 731 7.89 24.90 12.17
N TYR A 732 8.24 23.63 12.32
CA TYR A 732 8.94 22.92 11.25
C TYR A 732 8.70 21.43 11.33
N LEU A 733 8.77 20.78 10.17
CA LEU A 733 8.80 19.33 10.06
C LEU A 733 10.27 18.86 10.03
N LYS A 734 10.65 17.93 10.92
CA LYS A 734 11.89 17.14 10.76
C LYS A 734 11.55 15.75 10.28
N PHE A 735 12.40 15.25 9.39
CA PHE A 735 12.43 13.87 8.96
C PHE A 735 13.82 13.30 9.24
N ASN A 736 13.91 12.26 10.05
CA ASN A 736 15.17 11.69 10.56
C ASN A 736 16.14 12.78 11.07
N GLY A 737 15.61 13.66 11.92
CA GLY A 737 16.35 14.77 12.54
C GLY A 737 16.67 15.96 11.62
N THR A 738 16.25 15.93 10.35
CA THR A 738 16.53 16.98 9.36
C THR A 738 15.28 17.76 9.00
N ARG A 739 15.34 19.10 9.13
CA ARG A 739 14.23 19.99 8.74
C ARG A 739 14.00 19.94 7.24
N LEU A 740 12.79 19.61 6.83
CA LEU A 740 12.36 19.64 5.44
C LEU A 740 11.78 21.01 5.07
N SER A 741 11.66 21.27 3.77
CA SER A 741 11.06 22.50 3.26
C SER A 741 9.76 22.20 2.54
N ASP A 742 8.74 23.02 2.80
CA ASP A 742 7.45 23.09 2.09
C ASP A 742 7.61 23.66 0.65
N GLY A 743 8.79 24.23 0.33
CA GLY A 743 9.08 24.94 -0.92
C GLY A 743 9.25 26.46 -0.75
N LYS A 744 8.80 27.04 0.37
CA LYS A 744 8.94 28.45 0.75
C LYS A 744 10.02 28.63 1.82
N THR A 745 10.00 27.79 2.86
CA THR A 745 10.91 27.86 4.01
C THR A 745 11.09 26.47 4.65
N LYS A 746 11.96 26.38 5.65
CA LYS A 746 12.20 25.17 6.46
C LYS A 746 12.23 25.46 7.96
N TRP A 747 11.89 26.70 8.30
CA TRP A 747 11.96 27.25 9.65
C TRP A 747 10.56 27.60 10.16
N ASP A 748 9.56 27.57 9.29
CA ASP A 748 8.21 28.00 9.59
C ASP A 748 7.31 27.39 8.51
N VAL A 749 7.04 26.09 8.60
CA VAL A 749 6.36 25.36 7.52
C VAL A 749 4.84 25.40 7.67
N TRP A 750 4.30 25.63 8.88
CA TRP A 750 2.86 25.80 9.12
C TRP A 750 2.43 27.26 8.91
N ASN A 751 2.80 27.79 7.75
CA ASN A 751 2.77 29.23 7.48
C ASN A 751 1.58 29.66 6.62
N SER A 752 0.52 28.84 6.56
CA SER A 752 -0.66 29.06 5.73
C SER A 752 -0.40 29.02 4.22
N TRP A 753 0.76 28.52 3.80
CA TRP A 753 1.16 28.51 2.40
C TRP A 753 1.33 27.08 1.93
N SER A 754 0.34 26.60 1.20
CA SER A 754 0.48 25.34 0.48
C SER A 754 0.50 25.53 -1.02
N LEU A 755 1.31 24.73 -1.69
CA LEU A 755 1.50 24.82 -3.12
C LEU A 755 0.17 24.59 -3.86
N GLY A 756 -0.30 25.61 -4.57
CA GLY A 756 -1.54 25.56 -5.35
C GLY A 756 -2.80 26.07 -4.63
N MET A 757 -2.68 26.47 -3.36
CA MET A 757 -3.78 27.11 -2.63
C MET A 757 -3.83 28.62 -2.90
N SER A 758 -5.03 29.19 -2.94
CA SER A 758 -5.27 30.62 -3.24
C SER A 758 -5.55 31.48 -2.02
N GLU A 759 -5.92 30.87 -0.89
CA GLU A 759 -6.31 31.54 0.35
C GLU A 759 -5.48 30.99 1.51
N ASP A 760 -5.06 31.90 2.39
CA ASP A 760 -4.34 31.58 3.62
C ASP A 760 -5.34 31.00 4.65
N GLY A 761 -4.98 29.93 5.34
CA GLY A 761 -5.70 29.51 6.53
C GLY A 761 -5.41 28.10 7.05
N ILE A 762 -4.71 27.27 6.29
CA ILE A 762 -4.29 25.89 6.63
C ILE A 762 -3.02 25.53 5.86
N ASP A 763 -2.40 24.42 6.25
CA ASP A 763 -1.27 23.84 5.53
C ASP A 763 -1.57 22.40 5.08
N ILE A 764 -1.63 22.21 3.76
CA ILE A 764 -1.61 20.93 3.06
C ILE A 764 -0.28 20.83 2.30
N ASP A 765 0.81 20.67 3.05
CA ASP A 765 2.15 20.77 2.52
C ASP A 765 2.74 19.43 2.13
N THR A 766 3.46 19.45 1.00
CA THR A 766 4.23 18.31 0.52
C THR A 766 5.72 18.58 0.67
N PHE A 767 6.39 17.70 1.40
CA PHE A 767 7.83 17.66 1.59
C PHE A 767 8.44 16.53 0.74
N TYR A 768 9.69 16.73 0.31
CA TYR A 768 10.42 15.76 -0.49
C TYR A 768 11.70 15.31 0.23
N VAL A 769 11.90 14.00 0.31
CA VAL A 769 13.13 13.39 0.79
C VAL A 769 13.90 12.86 -0.41
N THR A 770 15.09 13.38 -0.67
CA THR A 770 15.90 12.96 -1.83
C THR A 770 16.84 11.81 -1.48
N TRP A 771 17.17 10.94 -2.44
CA TRP A 771 18.21 9.92 -2.25
C TRP A 771 19.56 10.52 -1.86
N ALA A 772 19.87 11.73 -2.36
CA ALA A 772 21.10 12.44 -2.05
C ALA A 772 21.18 12.96 -0.60
N SER A 773 20.05 12.99 0.11
CA SER A 773 20.00 13.44 1.51
C SER A 773 20.52 12.40 2.50
N ASP A 774 20.57 11.12 2.10
CA ASP A 774 20.90 9.97 2.98
C ASP A 774 19.99 9.87 4.22
N LEU A 775 18.82 10.54 4.19
CA LEU A 775 17.80 10.45 5.24
C LEU A 775 16.99 9.17 5.15
N LEU A 776 16.94 8.56 3.97
CA LEU A 776 16.36 7.25 3.73
C LEU A 776 17.32 6.44 2.87
N LYS A 777 17.38 5.15 3.17
CA LYS A 777 18.11 4.13 2.42
C LYS A 777 17.14 3.04 2.00
N PRO A 778 17.43 2.34 0.89
CA PRO A 778 16.75 1.10 0.58
C PRO A 778 16.70 0.21 1.81
N GLU A 779 15.56 -0.45 2.01
CA GLU A 779 15.26 -1.36 3.13
C GLU A 779 14.99 -0.70 4.48
N ASP A 780 15.08 0.62 4.62
CA ASP A 780 14.56 1.27 5.82
C ASP A 780 13.07 0.90 5.98
N THR A 781 12.69 0.52 7.20
CA THR A 781 11.31 0.10 7.53
C THR A 781 10.57 1.07 8.44
N SER A 782 11.27 2.12 8.85
CA SER A 782 10.73 3.19 9.68
C SER A 782 11.49 4.50 9.49
N ALA A 783 10.88 5.60 9.90
CA ALA A 783 11.49 6.92 9.95
C ALA A 783 10.91 7.74 11.10
N GLN A 784 11.77 8.52 11.76
CA GLN A 784 11.36 9.50 12.75
C GLN A 784 10.82 10.73 12.04
N VAL A 785 9.62 11.15 12.42
CA VAL A 785 9.05 12.45 12.03
C VAL A 785 8.82 13.27 13.29
N ASP A 786 9.31 14.51 13.30
CA ASP A 786 9.02 15.47 14.35
C ASP A 786 8.19 16.62 13.76
N LEU A 787 7.14 17.02 14.47
CA LEU A 787 6.29 18.16 14.14
C LEU A 787 6.29 19.17 15.29
N PRO A 788 7.45 19.74 15.69
CA PRO A 788 7.49 20.73 16.75
C PRO A 788 6.82 22.03 16.32
N THR A 789 6.12 22.62 17.28
CA THR A 789 5.64 23.99 17.25
C THR A 789 6.21 24.80 18.39
N GLU A 790 6.41 26.11 18.19
CA GLU A 790 6.78 27.03 19.26
C GLU A 790 5.56 27.68 19.90
N THR A 791 4.99 28.69 19.25
CA THR A 791 3.86 29.45 19.82
C THR A 791 2.53 29.08 19.18
N ASP A 792 2.55 28.35 18.07
CA ASP A 792 1.34 27.91 17.40
C ASP A 792 0.67 26.73 18.10
N SER A 793 -0.57 26.50 17.69
CA SER A 793 -1.36 25.38 18.15
C SER A 793 -2.26 24.96 17.01
N TRP A 794 -2.15 23.70 16.62
CA TRP A 794 -2.76 23.18 15.41
C TRP A 794 -3.21 21.75 15.59
N ASN A 795 -4.04 21.26 14.67
CA ASN A 795 -4.47 19.87 14.64
C ASN A 795 -3.86 19.15 13.45
N LEU A 796 -3.24 17.99 13.67
CA LEU A 796 -2.87 17.08 12.60
C LEU A 796 -4.11 16.30 12.18
N VAL A 797 -4.47 16.41 10.89
CA VAL A 797 -5.57 15.64 10.30
C VAL A 797 -5.06 14.35 9.68
N TYR A 798 -3.98 14.41 8.89
CA TYR A 798 -3.31 13.23 8.38
C TYR A 798 -1.86 13.51 7.95
N ILE A 799 -1.10 12.43 7.79
CA ILE A 799 0.20 12.34 7.13
C ILE A 799 0.13 11.26 6.03
N ILE A 800 0.61 11.57 4.83
CA ILE A 800 0.84 10.59 3.77
C ILE A 800 2.34 10.49 3.54
N LEU A 801 2.91 9.30 3.69
CA LEU A 801 4.27 8.99 3.26
C LEU A 801 4.21 8.10 2.01
N SER A 802 4.88 8.48 0.93
CA SER A 802 4.97 7.64 -0.26
C SER A 802 6.38 7.43 -0.76
N PHE A 803 6.63 6.25 -1.34
CA PHE A 803 7.91 5.88 -1.96
C PHE A 803 7.69 5.46 -3.39
N ARG A 804 8.49 5.99 -4.32
CA ARG A 804 8.44 5.59 -5.73
C ARG A 804 9.28 4.33 -5.94
N SER A 805 8.71 3.29 -6.56
CA SER A 805 9.42 2.04 -6.84
C SER A 805 9.53 1.74 -8.33
N ALA A 806 10.64 1.13 -8.75
CA ALA A 806 10.85 0.70 -10.14
C ALA A 806 9.95 -0.48 -10.54
N THR A 807 9.25 -1.10 -9.58
CA THR A 807 8.25 -2.13 -9.81
C THR A 807 7.07 -1.55 -10.59
N THR A 808 7.28 -1.42 -11.89
CA THR A 808 6.20 -1.44 -12.87
C THR A 808 5.53 -2.81 -12.76
N THR A 809 4.20 -2.83 -12.62
CA THR A 809 3.39 -4.03 -12.80
C THR A 809 3.58 -4.53 -14.24
N GLY A 810 4.63 -5.32 -14.45
CA GLY A 810 5.13 -5.72 -15.76
C GLY A 810 5.95 -7.00 -15.67
N GLY A 811 5.28 -8.11 -15.42
CA GLY A 811 5.88 -9.44 -15.37
C GLY A 811 6.54 -9.88 -16.68
N THR A 812 7.56 -10.73 -16.57
CA THR A 812 8.11 -11.46 -17.72
C THR A 812 7.16 -12.59 -18.10
N MET A 813 6.72 -12.63 -19.36
CA MET A 813 5.78 -13.65 -19.86
C MET A 813 6.52 -14.77 -20.58
N THR A 814 6.13 -16.02 -20.28
CA THR A 814 6.62 -17.15 -21.07
C THR A 814 5.51 -18.12 -21.47
N TYR A 815 5.50 -18.46 -22.76
CA TYR A 815 4.53 -19.36 -23.37
C TYR A 815 5.01 -20.82 -23.34
N LEU A 816 4.15 -21.73 -22.87
CA LEU A 816 4.29 -23.16 -23.07
C LEU A 816 3.19 -23.68 -24.00
N VAL A 817 3.51 -23.78 -25.29
CA VAL A 817 2.56 -24.27 -26.30
C VAL A 817 2.49 -25.79 -26.27
N ARG A 818 1.31 -26.36 -25.96
CA ARG A 818 1.02 -27.80 -26.03
C ARG A 818 0.06 -28.08 -27.19
N GLY A 819 0.60 -28.51 -28.33
CA GLY A 819 -0.16 -28.81 -29.55
C GLY A 819 -0.58 -30.27 -29.74
#